data_AF-A0A4R7WGM4-F1
#
_entry.id   AF-A0A4R7WGM4-F1
#
_cell.length_a   1.000
_cell.length_b   1.000
_cell.length_c   1.000
_cell.angle_alpha   90.00
_cell.angle_beta   90.00
_cell.angle_gamma   90.00
#
_symmetry.space_group_name_H-M   'P 1'
#
loop_
_entity.id
_entity.type
_entity.pdbx_description
1 polymer ?
#
loop_
_entity_poly.entity_id
_entity_poly.type
_entity_poly.pdbx_seq_one_letter_code
_entity_poly.pdbx_strand_id
1 'polypeptide(L)'
;MPSLIANTLDLNTDQTSLRAICKKLVANCPDLREMARAAASELLRQHCIDHLEPDAVYWHRFEVADSSSLTFSGWRHLAKPINSLTLPQLVMHRFNAFDQNQADSLQVMSGFYTAGPDAEVFDETNQVCLLPKDAMDAFWALDFKRQFTFKMNTFWQNRADDFRTLAKASFIARAVEDHRSGALDAEQFGAIMAAIGVDPGKPVTLAMLQSEVPLGVGVRVAKLDIAGYESSDLLRIVEDSGRQFLYVPGEVDAFHVFDTPDKLQWWLMNHSNEVHNRAQLMSHFPLSVHAQGDQQIGLNHALDLMFSNWGTHAPSVINRDERPVSGDPFTHLRDAARARMKADAEFALYSNSELRKQMWIGYLQAFGQTFGALATLDWPIALAAVGAGLADVGLNIDQAIHGHTTADRKSGVIGAILGGIDVLFNAALLAQVAMPEIADIASESESTAAAPDLEIEAPGAPSPTQLQPAIPNPTDTGELAGLLTPFETNEVLDDYPQPPTSGRMRNVYQTGHDTTLISIEGIGYQVRYVNELNSWVIVDPQNPFSFHRNVPVRLNNAGEWEPVSQGLRGGGGALRTLSARTDSVGPTLAALPSPYDLPQALREPLRARVENPSNRPFEGNYVSLKPNDPIQDFFAMRRRLASDTDAFYAHVQIPERPPIPVIAPESTPRAALKQLYESAPGLVIGESHNCVASKQFLIDNMGQLVKQKVKTLYMEHLLTDLHQADLDTFARTGAMPAKLEAYLEHLDWGHLTDSTGRYTFLNLVKTANKHRIRVRAIDCMTSYRHAGLPDPDRTVRLRLMNYFAHTVINADQAASGGGRWVALVGNAHANTYRQVAGVAEIEGVVGLRIVDVNPGEATGYDVDPGANVNDAMGRPVGSVKSDLRLRMAVKGRRAHFVEAPNLVHDRLPHSGEFAIMRTSDAAELVHRSRDGLLHYTPIKQDGTQLYIQRPEWPAVSGRRYATFTELTAALKLTGLRQSI
;
A
#
# COMPACT_ATOMS: atom_id res chain seq x y z
N MET A 1 25.64 10.93 -45.35
CA MET A 1 24.76 12.10 -45.10
C MET A 1 23.33 11.90 -45.64
N PRO A 2 23.09 11.48 -46.91
CA PRO A 2 21.70 11.27 -47.39
C PRO A 2 20.98 10.07 -46.76
N SER A 3 21.70 8.97 -46.47
CA SER A 3 21.14 7.73 -45.90
C SER A 3 20.69 7.86 -44.44
N LEU A 4 21.41 8.64 -43.63
CA LEU A 4 21.05 8.92 -42.23
C LEU A 4 19.77 9.77 -42.15
N ILE A 5 19.61 10.75 -43.04
CA ILE A 5 18.43 11.62 -43.09
C ILE A 5 17.19 10.82 -43.52
N ALA A 6 17.32 9.95 -44.54
CA ALA A 6 16.24 9.06 -44.97
C ALA A 6 15.81 8.07 -43.87
N ASN A 7 16.76 7.41 -43.20
CA ASN A 7 16.47 6.50 -42.09
C ASN A 7 15.78 7.20 -40.90
N THR A 8 16.13 8.46 -40.62
CA THR A 8 15.51 9.23 -39.53
C THR A 8 14.07 9.65 -39.86
N LEU A 9 13.79 9.96 -41.13
CA LEU A 9 12.43 10.27 -41.63
C LEU A 9 11.51 9.03 -41.59
N ASP A 10 12.01 7.86 -41.96
CA ASP A 10 11.25 6.61 -41.94
C ASP A 10 10.95 6.15 -40.50
N LEU A 11 11.90 6.28 -39.57
CA LEU A 11 11.69 5.97 -38.15
C LEU A 11 10.62 6.86 -37.49
N ASN A 12 10.58 8.15 -37.83
CA ASN A 12 9.55 9.07 -37.32
C ASN A 12 8.15 8.73 -37.88
N THR A 13 8.10 8.21 -39.11
CA THR A 13 6.86 7.73 -39.75
C THR A 13 6.34 6.45 -39.10
N ASP A 14 7.23 5.50 -38.80
CA ASP A 14 6.90 4.25 -38.10
C ASP A 14 6.42 4.51 -36.67
N GLN A 15 7.10 5.39 -35.93
CA GLN A 15 6.68 5.82 -34.60
C GLN A 15 5.27 6.42 -34.65
N THR A 16 5.01 7.34 -35.58
CA THR A 16 3.69 7.97 -35.75
C THR A 16 2.60 6.94 -36.06
N SER A 17 2.92 5.95 -36.88
CA SER A 17 2.00 4.86 -37.25
C SER A 17 1.65 3.96 -36.06
N LEU A 18 2.64 3.60 -35.23
CA LEU A 18 2.41 2.84 -33.99
C LEU A 18 1.57 3.61 -32.97
N ARG A 19 1.82 4.91 -32.82
CA ARG A 19 0.99 5.78 -31.96
C ARG A 19 -0.47 5.82 -32.45
N ALA A 20 -0.70 5.78 -33.77
CA ALA A 20 -2.05 5.72 -34.34
C ALA A 20 -2.71 4.34 -34.12
N ILE A 21 -1.95 3.24 -34.23
CA ILE A 21 -2.41 1.87 -33.90
C ILE A 21 -2.84 1.81 -32.44
N CYS A 22 -2.03 2.32 -31.51
CA CYS A 22 -2.35 2.41 -30.08
C CYS A 22 -3.69 3.12 -29.82
N LYS A 23 -3.86 4.34 -30.34
CA LYS A 23 -5.10 5.12 -30.16
C LYS A 23 -6.33 4.37 -30.68
N LYS A 24 -6.21 3.69 -31.83
CA LYS A 24 -7.29 2.88 -32.42
C LYS A 24 -7.58 1.63 -31.60
N LEU A 25 -6.56 0.94 -31.10
CA LEU A 25 -6.71 -0.25 -30.27
C LEU A 25 -7.48 0.09 -28.98
N VAL A 26 -7.03 1.10 -28.23
CA VAL A 26 -7.64 1.48 -26.95
C VAL A 26 -9.07 2.01 -27.13
N ALA A 27 -9.31 2.83 -28.15
CA ALA A 27 -10.64 3.39 -28.41
C ALA A 27 -11.68 2.32 -28.77
N ASN A 28 -11.27 1.23 -29.42
CA ASN A 28 -12.17 0.14 -29.82
C ASN A 28 -12.23 -1.02 -28.81
N CYS A 29 -11.42 -0.99 -27.75
CA CYS A 29 -11.42 -2.02 -26.72
C CYS A 29 -12.78 -2.04 -25.98
N PRO A 30 -13.40 -3.21 -25.77
CA PRO A 30 -14.62 -3.33 -24.98
C PRO A 30 -14.37 -2.94 -23.52
N ASP A 31 -15.17 -2.02 -23.01
CA ASP A 31 -15.09 -1.55 -21.64
C ASP A 31 -16.39 -1.90 -20.91
N LEU A 32 -16.31 -2.88 -20.02
CA LEU A 32 -17.48 -3.43 -19.35
C LEU A 32 -18.16 -2.39 -18.44
N ARG A 33 -17.36 -1.58 -17.74
CA ARG A 33 -17.84 -0.56 -16.81
C ARG A 33 -18.50 0.58 -17.57
N GLU A 34 -17.90 1.04 -18.66
CA GLU A 34 -18.50 2.07 -19.51
C GLU A 34 -19.80 1.60 -20.15
N MET A 35 -19.86 0.33 -20.57
CA MET A 35 -21.11 -0.26 -21.05
C MET A 35 -22.18 -0.31 -19.95
N ALA A 36 -21.81 -0.66 -18.72
CA ALA A 36 -22.72 -0.70 -17.58
C ALA A 36 -23.21 0.70 -17.21
N ARG A 37 -22.30 1.69 -17.21
CA ARG A 37 -22.62 3.11 -16.99
C ARG A 37 -23.56 3.64 -18.07
N ALA A 38 -23.29 3.36 -19.35
CA ALA A 38 -24.18 3.76 -20.45
C ALA A 38 -25.58 3.14 -20.32
N ALA A 39 -25.67 1.87 -19.93
CA ALA A 39 -26.96 1.22 -19.64
C ALA A 39 -27.67 1.84 -18.42
N ALA A 40 -26.92 2.20 -17.37
CA ALA A 40 -27.45 2.90 -16.21
C ALA A 40 -27.94 4.32 -16.56
N SER A 41 -27.19 5.08 -17.36
CA SER A 41 -27.61 6.39 -17.87
C SER A 41 -28.89 6.29 -18.69
N GLU A 42 -29.00 5.28 -19.54
CA GLU A 42 -30.21 5.04 -20.33
C GLU A 42 -31.41 4.70 -19.43
N LEU A 43 -31.21 3.91 -18.37
CA LEU A 43 -32.24 3.65 -17.36
C LEU A 43 -32.69 4.95 -16.67
N LEU A 44 -31.74 5.79 -16.20
CA LEU A 44 -32.08 7.07 -15.58
C LEU A 44 -32.85 7.99 -16.55
N ARG A 45 -32.49 8.00 -17.83
CA ARG A 45 -33.18 8.76 -18.88
C ARG A 45 -34.60 8.28 -19.14
N GLN A 46 -34.84 6.96 -19.14
CA GLN A 46 -36.18 6.38 -19.30
C GLN A 46 -37.14 6.79 -18.17
N HIS A 47 -36.60 7.09 -17.00
CA HIS A 47 -37.35 7.54 -15.82
C HIS A 47 -37.28 9.05 -15.58
N CYS A 48 -36.78 9.85 -16.54
CA CYS A 48 -36.66 11.31 -16.44
C CYS A 48 -35.83 11.80 -15.23
N ILE A 49 -34.82 11.03 -14.83
CA ILE A 49 -33.88 11.33 -13.73
C ILE A 49 -32.41 11.37 -14.23
N ASP A 50 -32.21 11.69 -15.51
CA ASP A 50 -30.93 11.78 -16.21
C ASP A 50 -30.03 12.95 -15.77
N HIS A 51 -30.50 13.80 -14.86
CA HIS A 51 -29.67 14.81 -14.20
C HIS A 51 -28.75 14.21 -13.12
N LEU A 52 -28.96 12.94 -12.72
CA LEU A 52 -28.12 12.24 -11.76
C LEU A 52 -26.97 11.49 -12.47
N GLU A 53 -25.78 11.58 -11.89
CA GLU A 53 -24.64 10.77 -12.36
C GLU A 53 -24.81 9.31 -11.90
N PRO A 54 -24.79 8.30 -12.81
CA PRO A 54 -25.04 6.91 -12.46
C PRO A 54 -24.15 6.35 -11.35
N ASP A 55 -22.87 6.72 -11.32
CA ASP A 55 -21.91 6.28 -10.31
C ASP A 55 -22.16 6.90 -8.91
N ALA A 56 -23.00 7.94 -8.85
CA ALA A 56 -23.45 8.58 -7.61
C ALA A 56 -24.87 8.13 -7.19
N VAL A 57 -25.46 7.18 -7.92
CA VAL A 57 -26.73 6.54 -7.56
C VAL A 57 -26.43 5.17 -6.96
N TYR A 58 -26.84 4.96 -5.72
CA TYR A 58 -26.62 3.72 -4.99
C TYR A 58 -27.92 2.95 -4.83
N TRP A 59 -27.86 1.65 -5.08
CA TRP A 59 -28.83 0.70 -4.61
C TRP A 59 -28.38 0.12 -3.27
N HIS A 60 -29.25 0.18 -2.28
CA HIS A 60 -28.99 -0.29 -0.92
C HIS A 60 -30.00 -1.35 -0.52
N ARG A 61 -29.53 -2.39 0.19
CA ARG A 61 -30.37 -3.41 0.84
C ARG A 61 -30.29 -3.29 2.36
N PHE A 62 -31.41 -3.53 3.02
CA PHE A 62 -31.55 -3.42 4.47
C PHE A 62 -32.17 -4.69 5.07
N GLU A 63 -31.96 -4.89 6.38
CA GLU A 63 -32.63 -5.94 7.16
C GLU A 63 -33.97 -5.50 7.73
N VAL A 64 -34.20 -4.18 7.80
CA VAL A 64 -35.39 -3.57 8.39
C VAL A 64 -35.91 -2.44 7.50
N ALA A 65 -37.22 -2.24 7.51
CA ALA A 65 -37.91 -1.21 6.74
C ALA A 65 -39.05 -0.60 7.56
N ASP A 66 -39.17 0.71 7.51
CA ASP A 66 -40.26 1.47 8.12
C ASP A 66 -41.17 2.03 7.02
N SER A 67 -42.48 1.96 7.22
CA SER A 67 -43.41 2.62 6.31
C SER A 67 -43.30 4.14 6.43
N SER A 68 -43.30 4.84 5.30
CA SER A 68 -43.33 6.30 5.23
C SER A 68 -44.19 6.74 4.05
N SER A 69 -45.17 7.62 4.30
CA SER A 69 -45.98 8.21 3.23
C SER A 69 -45.28 9.37 2.50
N LEU A 70 -44.08 9.76 2.94
CA LEU A 70 -43.29 10.85 2.36
C LEU A 70 -42.30 10.35 1.30
N THR A 71 -41.93 9.07 1.34
CA THR A 71 -40.96 8.50 0.40
C THR A 71 -41.63 8.01 -0.88
N PHE A 72 -40.87 8.02 -1.97
CA PHE A 72 -41.31 7.58 -3.29
C PHE A 72 -41.68 6.09 -3.33
N SER A 73 -40.92 5.25 -2.61
CA SER A 73 -41.18 3.82 -2.50
C SER A 73 -42.26 3.46 -1.48
N GLY A 74 -42.65 4.39 -0.61
CA GLY A 74 -43.51 4.13 0.56
C GLY A 74 -42.76 3.55 1.78
N TRP A 75 -41.44 3.38 1.66
CA TRP A 75 -40.56 2.83 2.70
C TRP A 75 -39.37 3.76 2.96
N ARG A 76 -38.89 3.76 4.20
CA ARG A 76 -37.63 4.38 4.61
C ARG A 76 -36.81 3.38 5.42
N HIS A 77 -35.51 3.60 5.52
CA HIS A 77 -34.60 2.74 6.27
C HIS A 77 -33.72 3.58 7.20
N LEU A 78 -33.75 3.26 8.49
CA LEU A 78 -33.03 3.95 9.56
C LEU A 78 -31.92 3.07 10.13
N ALA A 79 -31.22 2.38 9.23
CA ALA A 79 -30.12 1.47 9.56
C ALA A 79 -29.12 1.47 8.41
N LYS A 80 -27.89 1.06 8.69
CA LYS A 80 -26.87 0.88 7.66
C LYS A 80 -27.27 -0.23 6.69
N PRO A 81 -26.98 -0.08 5.39
CA PRO A 81 -27.27 -1.10 4.43
C PRO A 81 -26.37 -2.32 4.64
N ILE A 82 -26.95 -3.52 4.49
CA ILE A 82 -26.20 -4.79 4.50
C ILE A 82 -25.57 -5.12 3.14
N ASN A 83 -26.02 -4.43 2.09
CA ASN A 83 -25.41 -4.49 0.77
C ASN A 83 -25.60 -3.15 0.05
N SER A 84 -24.57 -2.69 -0.63
CA SER A 84 -24.57 -1.43 -1.37
C SER A 84 -23.85 -1.59 -2.69
N LEU A 85 -24.48 -1.18 -3.78
CA LEU A 85 -23.91 -1.17 -5.12
C LEU A 85 -24.26 0.16 -5.79
N THR A 86 -23.31 0.75 -6.53
CA THR A 86 -23.65 1.81 -7.49
C THR A 86 -24.56 1.26 -8.59
N LEU A 87 -25.31 2.13 -9.28
CA LEU A 87 -26.23 1.71 -10.33
C LEU A 87 -25.50 0.95 -11.47
N PRO A 88 -24.32 1.37 -11.97
CA PRO A 88 -23.55 0.59 -12.94
C PRO A 88 -23.07 -0.75 -12.39
N GLN A 89 -22.68 -0.84 -11.11
CA GLN A 89 -22.35 -2.13 -10.48
C GLN A 89 -23.57 -3.05 -10.46
N LEU A 90 -24.74 -2.54 -10.10
CA LEU A 90 -25.98 -3.30 -10.12
C LEU A 90 -26.36 -3.74 -11.54
N VAL A 91 -26.10 -2.94 -12.57
CA VAL A 91 -26.25 -3.35 -13.97
C VAL A 91 -25.36 -4.57 -14.26
N MET A 92 -24.09 -4.57 -13.84
CA MET A 92 -23.19 -5.70 -14.05
C MET A 92 -23.63 -6.95 -13.27
N HIS A 93 -23.96 -6.79 -11.98
CA HIS A 93 -24.25 -7.90 -11.07
C HIS A 93 -25.67 -8.48 -11.23
N ARG A 94 -26.63 -7.66 -11.69
CA ARG A 94 -28.07 -7.93 -11.67
C ARG A 94 -28.60 -8.16 -10.25
N PHE A 95 -29.92 -8.15 -10.10
CA PHE A 95 -30.57 -8.66 -8.88
C PHE A 95 -30.42 -10.18 -8.81
N ASN A 96 -30.33 -10.76 -7.61
CA ASN A 96 -30.19 -12.22 -7.48
C ASN A 96 -31.52 -12.94 -7.79
N ALA A 97 -31.48 -14.27 -7.93
CA ALA A 97 -32.66 -15.06 -8.28
C ALA A 97 -33.81 -14.97 -7.25
N PHE A 98 -33.48 -14.80 -5.96
CA PHE A 98 -34.48 -14.67 -4.91
C PHE A 98 -35.25 -13.34 -5.03
N ASP A 99 -34.54 -12.26 -5.26
CA ASP A 99 -35.10 -10.92 -5.46
C ASP A 99 -36.00 -10.85 -6.68
N GLN A 100 -35.58 -11.50 -7.77
CA GLN A 100 -36.36 -11.56 -9.01
C GLN A 100 -37.68 -12.30 -8.83
N ASN A 101 -37.72 -13.29 -7.95
CA ASN A 101 -38.94 -14.04 -7.64
C ASN A 101 -39.82 -13.33 -6.60
N GLN A 102 -39.29 -12.36 -5.86
CA GLN A 102 -39.99 -11.62 -4.79
C GLN A 102 -39.83 -10.11 -4.93
N ALA A 103 -40.27 -9.58 -6.08
CA ALA A 103 -40.18 -8.16 -6.42
C ALA A 103 -40.84 -7.24 -5.38
N ASP A 104 -41.88 -7.71 -4.69
CA ASP A 104 -42.54 -6.94 -3.64
C ASP A 104 -41.64 -6.82 -2.40
N SER A 105 -41.01 -7.91 -1.97
CA SER A 105 -40.03 -7.89 -0.87
C SER A 105 -38.79 -7.06 -1.23
N LEU A 106 -38.33 -7.13 -2.49
CA LEU A 106 -37.22 -6.31 -2.98
C LEU A 106 -37.51 -4.81 -2.83
N GLN A 107 -38.72 -4.35 -3.17
CA GLN A 107 -39.10 -2.94 -3.03
C GLN A 107 -39.23 -2.50 -1.57
N VAL A 108 -39.61 -3.40 -0.67
CA VAL A 108 -39.73 -3.11 0.76
C VAL A 108 -38.35 -3.05 1.42
N MET A 109 -37.44 -3.95 1.07
CA MET A 109 -36.15 -4.14 1.76
C MET A 109 -34.97 -3.46 1.05
N SER A 110 -35.23 -2.70 -0.02
CA SER A 110 -34.20 -2.00 -0.78
C SER A 110 -34.72 -0.76 -1.48
N GLY A 111 -33.82 0.16 -1.81
CA GLY A 111 -34.16 1.38 -2.54
C GLY A 111 -32.95 2.00 -3.21
N PHE A 112 -33.19 3.00 -4.06
CA PHE A 112 -32.14 3.80 -4.68
C PHE A 112 -31.99 5.14 -3.98
N TYR A 113 -30.74 5.54 -3.74
CA TYR A 113 -30.39 6.72 -2.96
C TYR A 113 -29.17 7.42 -3.53
N THR A 114 -29.04 8.71 -3.25
CA THR A 114 -27.84 9.52 -3.57
C THR A 114 -26.79 9.46 -2.46
N ALA A 115 -27.18 9.05 -1.25
CA ALA A 115 -26.28 8.85 -0.13
C ALA A 115 -25.58 7.48 -0.22
N GLY A 116 -24.28 7.44 0.07
CA GLY A 116 -23.47 6.22 0.08
C GLY A 116 -23.74 5.29 1.29
N PRO A 117 -23.02 4.16 1.40
CA PRO A 117 -23.26 3.13 2.41
C PRO A 117 -23.01 3.57 3.86
N ASP A 118 -22.28 4.66 4.07
CA ASP A 118 -21.96 5.18 5.40
C ASP A 118 -23.10 5.99 6.04
N ALA A 119 -24.15 6.33 5.27
CA ALA A 119 -25.31 7.03 5.79
C ALA A 119 -26.14 6.12 6.72
N GLU A 120 -26.76 6.72 7.73
CA GLU A 120 -27.59 6.00 8.72
C GLU A 120 -29.09 6.15 8.44
N VAL A 121 -29.48 7.08 7.57
CA VAL A 121 -30.86 7.43 7.25
C VAL A 121 -31.06 7.46 5.74
N PHE A 122 -32.04 6.69 5.28
CA PHE A 122 -32.41 6.55 3.87
C PHE A 122 -33.91 6.77 3.74
N ASP A 123 -34.29 7.99 3.35
CA ASP A 123 -35.67 8.46 3.34
C ASP A 123 -35.89 9.47 2.19
N GLU A 124 -36.93 10.30 2.27
CA GLU A 124 -37.29 11.23 1.20
C GLU A 124 -36.22 12.28 0.90
N THR A 125 -35.28 12.51 1.83
CA THR A 125 -34.24 13.53 1.70
C THR A 125 -33.12 13.14 0.74
N ASN A 126 -32.91 11.83 0.52
CA ASN A 126 -31.83 11.32 -0.32
C ASN A 126 -32.28 10.21 -1.28
N GLN A 127 -33.57 9.88 -1.33
CA GLN A 127 -34.13 8.93 -2.29
C GLN A 127 -33.91 9.36 -3.74
N VAL A 128 -33.73 8.36 -4.60
CA VAL A 128 -33.82 8.49 -6.05
C VAL A 128 -35.17 7.94 -6.48
N CYS A 129 -35.90 8.70 -7.30
CA CYS A 129 -37.24 8.34 -7.79
C CYS A 129 -37.19 7.21 -8.84
N LEU A 130 -36.66 6.06 -8.45
CA LEU A 130 -36.55 4.83 -9.22
C LEU A 130 -36.93 3.67 -8.31
N LEU A 131 -37.88 2.83 -8.71
CA LEU A 131 -38.22 1.64 -7.93
C LEU A 131 -37.25 0.48 -8.27
N PRO A 132 -36.84 -0.34 -7.28
CA PRO A 132 -36.07 -1.56 -7.54
C PRO A 132 -36.69 -2.48 -8.59
N LYS A 133 -38.03 -2.56 -8.64
CA LYS A 133 -38.77 -3.33 -9.64
C LYS A 133 -38.61 -2.76 -11.05
N ASP A 134 -38.68 -1.45 -11.22
CA ASP A 134 -38.53 -0.82 -12.54
C ASP A 134 -37.11 -1.03 -13.09
N ALA A 135 -36.10 -0.86 -12.22
CA ALA A 135 -34.72 -1.17 -12.57
C ALA A 135 -34.55 -2.65 -12.95
N MET A 136 -35.20 -3.56 -12.20
CA MET A 136 -35.19 -4.98 -12.50
C MET A 136 -35.81 -5.29 -13.87
N ASP A 137 -36.98 -4.73 -14.18
CA ASP A 137 -37.66 -4.91 -15.47
C ASP A 137 -36.81 -4.39 -16.63
N ALA A 138 -36.14 -3.24 -16.46
CA ALA A 138 -35.20 -2.70 -17.44
C ALA A 138 -33.97 -3.61 -17.64
N PHE A 139 -33.42 -4.18 -16.55
CA PHE A 139 -32.30 -5.12 -16.65
C PHE A 139 -32.70 -6.43 -17.35
N TRP A 140 -33.94 -6.88 -17.20
CA TRP A 140 -34.50 -8.01 -17.95
C TRP A 140 -34.61 -7.72 -19.45
N ALA A 141 -35.00 -6.50 -19.84
CA ALA A 141 -35.01 -6.11 -21.25
C ALA A 141 -33.60 -6.00 -21.85
N LEU A 142 -32.57 -5.79 -21.01
CA LEU A 142 -31.19 -5.60 -21.41
C LEU A 142 -30.42 -6.94 -21.52
N ASP A 143 -30.12 -7.37 -22.74
CA ASP A 143 -29.20 -8.50 -23.00
C ASP A 143 -27.73 -8.05 -22.94
N PHE A 144 -27.28 -7.69 -21.74
CA PHE A 144 -25.95 -7.09 -21.51
C PHE A 144 -24.80 -8.03 -21.89
N LYS A 145 -24.91 -9.32 -21.53
CA LYS A 145 -23.94 -10.37 -21.88
C LYS A 145 -23.75 -10.46 -23.39
N ARG A 146 -24.84 -10.49 -24.17
CA ARG A 146 -24.77 -10.55 -25.63
C ARG A 146 -24.16 -9.29 -26.25
N GLN A 147 -24.54 -8.10 -25.76
CA GLN A 147 -23.97 -6.85 -26.25
C GLN A 147 -22.45 -6.76 -26.01
N PHE A 148 -22.00 -7.14 -24.80
CA PHE A 148 -20.57 -7.15 -24.48
C PHE A 148 -19.83 -8.19 -25.33
N THR A 149 -20.37 -9.40 -25.43
CA THR A 149 -19.80 -10.48 -26.26
C THR A 149 -19.69 -10.08 -27.73
N PHE A 150 -20.68 -9.38 -28.27
CA PHE A 150 -20.64 -8.85 -29.64
C PHE A 150 -19.50 -7.84 -29.81
N LYS A 151 -19.41 -6.82 -28.94
CA LYS A 151 -18.32 -5.83 -28.99
C LYS A 151 -16.93 -6.48 -28.86
N MET A 152 -16.78 -7.45 -27.95
CA MET A 152 -15.55 -8.22 -27.79
C MET A 152 -15.17 -8.97 -29.06
N ASN A 153 -16.12 -9.69 -29.67
CA ASN A 153 -15.84 -10.41 -30.91
C ASN A 153 -15.47 -9.47 -32.06
N THR A 154 -16.17 -8.34 -32.20
CA THR A 154 -15.85 -7.31 -33.19
C THR A 154 -14.47 -6.69 -32.95
N PHE A 155 -14.10 -6.43 -31.70
CA PHE A 155 -12.78 -5.93 -31.34
C PHE A 155 -11.69 -6.89 -31.79
N TRP A 156 -11.76 -8.17 -31.39
CA TRP A 156 -10.74 -9.16 -31.75
C TRP A 156 -10.72 -9.48 -33.24
N GLN A 157 -11.85 -9.40 -33.95
CA GLN A 157 -11.88 -9.53 -35.41
C GLN A 157 -11.13 -8.38 -36.11
N ASN A 158 -11.20 -7.16 -35.58
CA ASN A 158 -10.68 -5.97 -36.25
C ASN A 158 -9.31 -5.50 -35.75
N ARG A 159 -8.90 -5.92 -34.53
CA ARG A 159 -7.76 -5.36 -33.80
C ARG A 159 -6.79 -6.42 -33.25
N ALA A 160 -6.97 -7.68 -33.62
CA ALA A 160 -6.09 -8.78 -33.26
C ALA A 160 -4.61 -8.48 -33.59
N ASP A 161 -4.33 -8.03 -34.82
CA ASP A 161 -2.95 -7.78 -35.26
C ASP A 161 -2.38 -6.47 -34.70
N ASP A 162 -3.23 -5.47 -34.47
CA ASP A 162 -2.87 -4.24 -33.77
C ASP A 162 -2.37 -4.55 -32.35
N PHE A 163 -3.07 -5.45 -31.63
CA PHE A 163 -2.64 -5.93 -30.30
C PHE A 163 -1.30 -6.67 -30.36
N ARG A 164 -1.17 -7.64 -31.26
CA ARG A 164 0.06 -8.42 -31.43
C ARG A 164 1.27 -7.53 -31.69
N THR A 165 1.12 -6.55 -32.57
CA THR A 165 2.18 -5.59 -32.93
C THR A 165 2.65 -4.81 -31.70
N LEU A 166 1.71 -4.34 -30.87
CA LEU A 166 2.02 -3.59 -29.65
C LEU A 166 2.59 -4.47 -28.53
N ALA A 167 2.16 -5.73 -28.41
CA ALA A 167 2.75 -6.69 -27.47
C ALA A 167 4.23 -6.95 -27.80
N LYS A 168 4.56 -7.11 -29.09
CA LYS A 168 5.95 -7.26 -29.58
C LYS A 168 6.77 -6.00 -29.32
N ALA A 169 6.19 -4.82 -29.57
CA ALA A 169 6.85 -3.53 -29.30
C ALA A 169 7.15 -3.36 -27.80
N SER A 170 6.19 -3.69 -26.94
CA SER A 170 6.32 -3.59 -25.48
C SER A 170 7.43 -4.49 -24.95
N PHE A 171 7.45 -5.76 -25.38
CA PHE A 171 8.47 -6.73 -25.00
C PHE A 171 9.89 -6.24 -25.33
N ILE A 172 10.09 -5.73 -26.54
CA ILE A 172 11.41 -5.23 -26.97
C ILE A 172 11.79 -3.97 -26.18
N ALA A 173 10.85 -3.05 -25.97
CA ALA A 173 11.08 -1.85 -25.17
C ALA A 173 11.51 -2.21 -23.73
N ARG A 174 10.88 -3.23 -23.13
CA ARG A 174 11.24 -3.77 -21.81
C ARG A 174 12.64 -4.37 -21.79
N ALA A 175 12.95 -5.23 -22.75
CA ALA A 175 14.26 -5.87 -22.79
C ALA A 175 15.38 -4.83 -22.89
N VAL A 176 15.16 -3.77 -23.68
CA VAL A 176 16.11 -2.66 -23.82
C VAL A 176 16.26 -1.85 -22.54
N GLU A 177 15.17 -1.58 -21.83
CA GLU A 177 15.24 -0.85 -20.56
C GLU A 177 15.88 -1.65 -19.44
N ASP A 178 15.51 -2.92 -19.28
CA ASP A 178 16.08 -3.80 -18.27
C ASP A 178 17.58 -4.00 -18.54
N HIS A 179 18.00 -4.00 -19.81
CA HIS A 179 19.41 -3.98 -20.16
C HIS A 179 20.11 -2.67 -19.74
N ARG A 180 19.47 -1.51 -19.99
CA ARG A 180 20.02 -0.19 -19.63
C ARG A 180 20.07 0.05 -18.13
N SER A 181 19.12 -0.49 -17.37
CA SER A 181 19.07 -0.39 -15.91
C SER A 181 20.09 -1.32 -15.22
N GLY A 182 20.64 -2.29 -15.98
CA GLY A 182 21.52 -3.34 -15.48
C GLY A 182 20.79 -4.54 -14.86
N ALA A 183 19.46 -4.63 -15.02
CA ALA A 183 18.67 -5.79 -14.65
C ALA A 183 18.92 -6.99 -15.59
N LEU A 184 19.21 -6.72 -16.87
CA LEU A 184 19.72 -7.70 -17.82
C LEU A 184 21.16 -7.35 -18.24
N ASP A 185 22.07 -8.31 -18.16
CA ASP A 185 23.38 -8.15 -18.77
C ASP A 185 23.32 -8.27 -20.31
N ALA A 186 24.44 -8.02 -20.99
CA ALA A 186 24.50 -8.05 -22.45
C ALA A 186 24.27 -9.44 -23.05
N GLU A 187 24.66 -10.50 -22.35
CA GLU A 187 24.46 -11.88 -22.79
C GLU A 187 22.98 -12.26 -22.69
N GLN A 188 22.37 -11.96 -21.54
CA GLN A 188 20.95 -12.19 -21.25
C GLN A 188 20.04 -11.41 -22.21
N PHE A 189 20.37 -10.13 -22.45
CA PHE A 189 19.65 -9.31 -23.44
C PHE A 189 19.76 -9.91 -24.85
N GLY A 190 20.96 -10.32 -25.26
CA GLY A 190 21.19 -10.98 -26.54
C GLY A 190 20.38 -12.27 -26.69
N ALA A 191 20.31 -13.09 -25.65
CA ALA A 191 19.54 -14.34 -25.64
C ALA A 191 18.03 -14.10 -25.78
N ILE A 192 17.48 -13.11 -25.06
CA ILE A 192 16.06 -12.72 -25.16
C ILE A 192 15.73 -12.20 -26.57
N MET A 193 16.58 -11.35 -27.14
CA MET A 193 16.37 -10.80 -28.49
C MET A 193 16.50 -11.88 -29.57
N ALA A 194 17.44 -12.81 -29.42
CA ALA A 194 17.56 -13.98 -30.29
C ALA A 194 16.33 -14.88 -30.20
N ALA A 195 15.74 -15.07 -29.01
CA ALA A 195 14.55 -15.90 -28.83
C ALA A 195 13.36 -15.47 -29.70
N ILE A 196 13.21 -14.17 -29.90
CA ILE A 196 12.15 -13.58 -30.71
C ILE A 196 12.61 -13.22 -32.15
N GLY A 197 13.81 -13.67 -32.55
CA GLY A 197 14.35 -13.46 -33.89
C GLY A 197 14.64 -12.00 -34.24
N VAL A 198 15.02 -11.19 -33.24
CA VAL A 198 15.29 -9.77 -33.40
C VAL A 198 16.78 -9.48 -33.25
N ASP A 199 17.34 -8.81 -34.24
CA ASP A 199 18.71 -8.32 -34.22
C ASP A 199 18.75 -6.94 -33.51
N PRO A 200 19.34 -6.84 -32.30
CA PRO A 200 19.39 -5.59 -31.55
C PRO A 200 20.26 -4.52 -32.23
N GLY A 201 21.10 -4.89 -33.21
CA GLY A 201 21.92 -3.95 -33.99
C GLY A 201 21.16 -3.25 -35.13
N LYS A 202 19.91 -3.65 -35.41
CA LYS A 202 19.08 -3.06 -36.47
C LYS A 202 18.00 -2.14 -35.90
N PRO A 203 17.60 -1.09 -36.64
CA PRO A 203 16.46 -0.27 -36.24
C PRO A 203 15.19 -1.09 -36.16
N VAL A 204 14.40 -0.85 -35.11
CA VAL A 204 13.06 -1.39 -34.99
C VAL A 204 12.14 -0.64 -35.95
N THR A 205 11.45 -1.38 -36.82
CA THR A 205 10.50 -0.84 -37.81
C THR A 205 9.11 -1.40 -37.61
N LEU A 206 8.08 -0.71 -38.09
CA LEU A 206 6.71 -1.21 -38.02
C LEU A 206 6.56 -2.55 -38.75
N ALA A 207 7.21 -2.71 -39.90
CA ALA A 207 7.20 -3.97 -40.66
C ALA A 207 7.79 -5.14 -39.86
N MET A 208 8.84 -4.89 -39.07
CA MET A 208 9.46 -5.88 -38.19
C MET A 208 8.56 -6.24 -36.99
N LEU A 209 7.84 -5.27 -36.44
CA LEU A 209 6.87 -5.52 -35.37
C LEU A 209 5.65 -6.30 -35.88
N GLN A 210 5.26 -6.09 -37.13
CA GLN A 210 4.16 -6.79 -37.78
C GLN A 210 4.55 -8.19 -38.29
N SER A 211 5.83 -8.46 -38.53
CA SER A 211 6.26 -9.78 -39.03
C SER A 211 6.14 -10.88 -37.97
N GLU A 212 5.70 -12.06 -38.41
CA GLU A 212 5.81 -13.31 -37.66
C GLU A 212 7.17 -13.94 -37.96
N VAL A 213 7.97 -14.18 -36.92
CA VAL A 213 9.30 -14.76 -37.06
C VAL A 213 9.32 -16.05 -36.24
N PRO A 214 9.84 -17.16 -36.78
CA PRO A 214 10.02 -18.37 -36.00
C PRO A 214 10.98 -18.13 -34.83
N LEU A 215 10.83 -18.90 -33.76
CA LEU A 215 11.71 -18.85 -32.59
C LEU A 215 13.18 -19.03 -33.00
N GLY A 216 14.07 -18.27 -32.35
CA GLY A 216 15.51 -18.38 -32.55
C GLY A 216 16.08 -19.72 -32.10
N VAL A 217 17.30 -20.04 -32.56
CA VAL A 217 18.03 -21.26 -32.20
C VAL A 217 18.63 -21.12 -30.80
N GLY A 218 18.55 -22.16 -29.96
CA GLY A 218 19.17 -22.21 -28.62
C GLY A 218 18.25 -21.84 -27.45
N VAL A 219 17.00 -21.50 -27.74
CA VAL A 219 15.98 -21.06 -26.78
C VAL A 219 14.60 -21.54 -27.20
N ARG A 220 13.77 -21.91 -26.23
CA ARG A 220 12.35 -22.25 -26.43
C ARG A 220 11.45 -21.33 -25.63
N VAL A 221 10.28 -21.02 -26.17
CA VAL A 221 9.23 -20.32 -25.42
C VAL A 221 8.20 -21.34 -24.93
N ALA A 222 7.80 -21.22 -23.68
CA ALA A 222 6.85 -22.08 -23.01
C ALA A 222 5.86 -21.24 -22.20
N LYS A 223 4.71 -21.84 -21.90
CA LYS A 223 3.75 -21.26 -20.97
C LYS A 223 4.25 -21.41 -19.53
N LEU A 224 3.80 -20.52 -18.65
CA LEU A 224 3.84 -20.77 -17.21
C LEU A 224 2.56 -21.50 -16.81
N ASP A 225 2.72 -22.57 -16.04
CA ASP A 225 1.62 -23.37 -15.50
C ASP A 225 1.81 -23.58 -14.00
N ILE A 226 0.73 -23.46 -13.22
CA ILE A 226 0.70 -23.77 -11.79
C ILE A 226 -0.45 -24.76 -11.55
N ALA A 227 -0.09 -26.00 -11.22
CA ALA A 227 -0.99 -27.14 -11.01
C ALA A 227 -1.97 -27.41 -12.18
N GLY A 228 -1.57 -27.13 -13.42
CA GLY A 228 -2.44 -27.28 -14.60
C GLY A 228 -3.21 -26.01 -14.98
N TYR A 229 -3.12 -24.93 -14.18
CA TYR A 229 -3.64 -23.61 -14.53
C TYR A 229 -2.60 -22.81 -15.31
N GLU A 230 -2.91 -22.51 -16.57
CA GLU A 230 -2.04 -21.74 -17.46
C GLU A 230 -2.19 -20.22 -17.25
N SER A 231 -1.06 -19.51 -17.25
CA SER A 231 -1.05 -18.05 -17.30
C SER A 231 -1.56 -17.54 -18.64
N SER A 232 -2.21 -16.38 -18.63
CA SER A 232 -2.81 -15.75 -19.82
C SER A 232 -1.88 -14.82 -20.60
N ASP A 233 -0.80 -14.36 -19.99
CA ASP A 233 0.05 -13.29 -20.53
C ASP A 233 1.55 -13.40 -20.15
N LEU A 234 1.92 -14.30 -19.22
CA LEU A 234 3.33 -14.56 -18.89
C LEU A 234 4.00 -15.41 -19.97
N LEU A 235 5.20 -15.01 -20.39
CA LEU A 235 6.03 -15.81 -21.29
C LEU A 235 7.27 -16.33 -20.55
N ARG A 236 7.48 -17.64 -20.63
CA ARG A 236 8.67 -18.29 -20.11
C ARG A 236 9.60 -18.64 -21.27
N ILE A 237 10.81 -18.11 -21.27
CA ILE A 237 11.85 -18.39 -22.27
C ILE A 237 12.88 -19.28 -21.58
N VAL A 238 13.21 -20.42 -22.17
CA VAL A 238 14.11 -21.42 -21.58
C VAL A 238 15.25 -21.67 -22.55
N GLU A 239 16.47 -21.48 -22.09
CA GLU A 239 17.68 -21.83 -22.83
C GLU A 239 17.98 -23.32 -22.75
N ASP A 240 18.78 -23.81 -23.70
CA ASP A 240 19.32 -25.17 -23.68
C ASP A 240 20.19 -25.45 -22.43
N SER A 241 20.74 -24.40 -21.81
CA SER A 241 21.50 -24.46 -20.55
C SER A 241 20.63 -24.82 -19.34
N GLY A 242 19.30 -24.67 -19.43
CA GLY A 242 18.37 -24.79 -18.31
C GLY A 242 18.02 -23.45 -17.64
N ARG A 243 18.74 -22.36 -17.97
CA ARG A 243 18.41 -20.99 -17.53
C ARG A 243 17.06 -20.55 -18.11
N GLN A 244 16.28 -19.82 -17.32
CA GLN A 244 14.93 -19.40 -17.68
C GLN A 244 14.76 -17.90 -17.47
N PHE A 245 14.07 -17.27 -18.41
CA PHE A 245 13.59 -15.91 -18.31
C PHE A 245 12.07 -15.95 -18.18
N LEU A 246 11.53 -15.24 -17.19
CA LEU A 246 10.10 -15.01 -17.07
C LEU A 246 9.83 -13.55 -17.46
N TYR A 247 9.09 -13.36 -18.54
CA TYR A 247 8.54 -12.06 -18.91
C TYR A 247 7.19 -11.88 -18.23
N VAL A 248 7.10 -10.86 -17.38
CA VAL A 248 5.92 -10.45 -16.63
C VAL A 248 5.46 -9.08 -17.15
N PRO A 249 4.45 -9.03 -18.04
CA PRO A 249 3.97 -7.77 -18.59
C PRO A 249 3.41 -6.86 -17.50
N GLY A 250 3.73 -5.56 -17.53
CA GLY A 250 3.20 -4.56 -16.61
C GLY A 250 3.96 -4.39 -15.29
N GLU A 251 5.02 -5.17 -15.04
CA GLU A 251 5.93 -4.96 -13.91
C GLU A 251 6.97 -3.86 -14.20
N VAL A 252 7.55 -3.31 -13.13
CA VAL A 252 8.68 -2.38 -13.21
C VAL A 252 9.93 -3.09 -13.76
N ASP A 253 10.23 -4.27 -13.20
CA ASP A 253 11.27 -5.17 -13.72
C ASP A 253 10.54 -6.29 -14.49
N ALA A 254 10.43 -6.16 -15.81
CA ALA A 254 9.58 -7.04 -16.61
C ALA A 254 10.22 -8.40 -16.90
N PHE A 255 11.55 -8.49 -16.86
CA PHE A 255 12.28 -9.75 -17.02
C PHE A 255 12.90 -10.22 -15.71
N HIS A 256 12.59 -11.47 -15.34
CA HIS A 256 13.22 -12.16 -14.22
C HIS A 256 14.04 -13.35 -14.73
N VAL A 257 15.31 -13.42 -14.32
CA VAL A 257 16.26 -14.45 -14.74
C VAL A 257 16.44 -15.49 -13.64
N PHE A 258 16.36 -16.77 -13.99
CA PHE A 258 16.49 -17.90 -13.09
C PHE A 258 17.46 -18.93 -13.67
N ASP A 259 18.56 -19.22 -12.97
CA ASP A 259 19.54 -20.21 -13.45
C ASP A 259 18.98 -21.64 -13.53
N THR A 260 17.96 -21.95 -12.71
CA THR A 260 17.36 -23.28 -12.63
C THR A 260 15.84 -23.21 -12.45
N PRO A 261 15.08 -24.26 -12.83
CA PRO A 261 13.65 -24.37 -12.54
C PRO A 261 13.32 -24.19 -11.05
N ASP A 262 14.18 -24.71 -10.17
CA ASP A 262 14.01 -24.59 -8.72
C ASP A 262 14.06 -23.12 -8.25
N LYS A 263 14.92 -22.30 -8.85
CA LYS A 263 14.97 -20.86 -8.54
C LYS A 263 13.70 -20.13 -8.96
N LEU A 264 13.10 -20.52 -10.10
CA LEU A 264 11.80 -20.00 -10.52
C LEU A 264 10.69 -20.39 -9.53
N GLN A 265 10.66 -21.65 -9.08
CA GLN A 265 9.68 -22.10 -8.08
C GLN A 265 9.84 -21.36 -6.76
N TRP A 266 11.08 -21.21 -6.27
CA TRP A 266 11.35 -20.45 -5.06
C TRP A 266 10.92 -18.98 -5.17
N TRP A 267 11.15 -18.37 -6.33
CA TRP A 267 10.68 -17.02 -6.60
C TRP A 267 9.14 -16.93 -6.58
N LEU A 268 8.43 -17.85 -7.24
CA LEU A 268 6.95 -17.89 -7.24
C LEU A 268 6.37 -18.06 -5.83
N MET A 269 7.00 -18.88 -4.98
CA MET A 269 6.61 -19.02 -3.58
C MET A 269 6.77 -17.71 -2.82
N ASN A 270 7.92 -17.03 -2.94
CA ASN A 270 8.11 -15.74 -2.28
C ASN A 270 7.21 -14.63 -2.83
N HIS A 271 6.93 -14.67 -4.14
CA HIS A 271 6.06 -13.70 -4.81
C HIS A 271 4.56 -13.95 -4.55
N SER A 272 4.19 -15.06 -3.91
CA SER A 272 2.81 -15.38 -3.53
C SER A 272 2.56 -15.42 -2.03
N ASN A 273 3.57 -15.10 -1.21
CA ASN A 273 3.50 -15.08 0.26
C ASN A 273 2.75 -13.87 0.84
N GLU A 274 2.68 -12.76 0.10
CA GLU A 274 2.03 -11.52 0.54
C GLU A 274 0.72 -11.31 -0.22
N VAL A 275 -0.33 -10.80 0.45
CA VAL A 275 -1.68 -10.65 -0.13
C VAL A 275 -1.67 -9.83 -1.42
N HIS A 276 -0.88 -8.76 -1.46
CA HIS A 276 -0.79 -7.89 -2.65
C HIS A 276 -0.06 -8.56 -3.82
N ASN A 277 1.13 -9.13 -3.58
CA ASN A 277 1.91 -9.79 -4.63
C ASN A 277 1.19 -11.03 -5.16
N ARG A 278 0.47 -11.74 -4.28
CA ARG A 278 -0.40 -12.85 -4.67
C ARG A 278 -1.54 -12.39 -5.56
N ALA A 279 -2.23 -11.30 -5.21
CA ALA A 279 -3.27 -10.73 -6.05
C ALA A 279 -2.73 -10.29 -7.43
N GLN A 280 -1.51 -9.74 -7.47
CA GLN A 280 -0.82 -9.37 -8.70
C GLN A 280 -0.48 -10.61 -9.55
N LEU A 281 0.13 -11.64 -8.97
CA LEU A 281 0.39 -12.91 -9.67
C LEU A 281 -0.89 -13.57 -10.19
N MET A 282 -1.95 -13.61 -9.36
CA MET A 282 -3.25 -14.14 -9.75
C MET A 282 -3.89 -13.35 -10.89
N SER A 283 -3.61 -12.05 -10.99
CA SER A 283 -4.11 -11.21 -12.09
C SER A 283 -3.58 -11.64 -13.46
N HIS A 284 -2.56 -12.48 -13.55
CA HIS A 284 -2.07 -13.07 -14.80
C HIS A 284 -2.84 -14.33 -15.23
N PHE A 285 -3.84 -14.76 -14.45
CA PHE A 285 -4.66 -15.94 -14.73
C PHE A 285 -6.14 -15.55 -14.93
N PRO A 286 -6.92 -16.31 -15.73
CA PRO A 286 -8.35 -16.08 -15.89
C PRO A 286 -9.11 -16.11 -14.55
N LEU A 287 -10.11 -15.26 -14.37
CA LEU A 287 -10.93 -15.19 -13.16
C LEU A 287 -11.62 -16.52 -12.84
N SER A 288 -11.99 -17.28 -13.87
CA SER A 288 -12.62 -18.59 -13.73
C SER A 288 -11.77 -19.63 -12.99
N VAL A 289 -10.45 -19.41 -12.88
CA VAL A 289 -9.56 -20.32 -12.17
C VAL A 289 -9.19 -19.85 -10.76
N HIS A 290 -9.60 -18.65 -10.32
CA HIS A 290 -9.14 -18.07 -9.05
C HIS A 290 -9.70 -18.77 -7.81
N ALA A 291 -10.97 -19.16 -7.83
CA ALA A 291 -11.69 -19.74 -6.69
C ALA A 291 -12.04 -21.21 -6.91
N GLN A 292 -12.25 -21.94 -5.81
CA GLN A 292 -12.68 -23.33 -5.83
C GLN A 292 -14.09 -23.47 -6.44
N GLY A 293 -14.28 -24.45 -7.32
CA GLY A 293 -15.58 -24.81 -7.88
C GLY A 293 -15.93 -26.28 -7.62
N ASP A 294 -17.15 -26.70 -7.97
CA ASP A 294 -17.70 -28.04 -7.68
C ASP A 294 -16.82 -29.24 -8.13
N GLN A 295 -15.85 -29.03 -9.02
CA GLN A 295 -14.94 -30.06 -9.55
C GLN A 295 -13.46 -29.65 -9.60
N GLN A 296 -13.07 -28.46 -9.12
CA GLN A 296 -11.69 -27.95 -9.21
C GLN A 296 -11.29 -27.15 -7.96
N ILE A 297 -10.06 -27.36 -7.49
CA ILE A 297 -9.50 -26.78 -6.26
C ILE A 297 -9.26 -25.25 -6.32
N GLY A 298 -9.14 -24.67 -7.51
CA GLY A 298 -8.83 -23.27 -7.73
C GLY A 298 -7.33 -22.94 -7.61
N LEU A 299 -6.89 -21.91 -8.32
CA LEU A 299 -5.50 -21.42 -8.38
C LEU A 299 -5.00 -20.98 -7.01
N ASN A 300 -5.86 -20.42 -6.16
CA ASN A 300 -5.48 -20.11 -4.78
C ASN A 300 -4.97 -21.35 -4.05
N HIS A 301 -5.71 -22.45 -4.10
CA HIS A 301 -5.25 -23.67 -3.47
C HIS A 301 -3.99 -24.22 -4.14
N ALA A 302 -3.88 -24.12 -5.47
CA ALA A 302 -2.69 -24.53 -6.21
C ALA A 302 -1.41 -23.78 -5.80
N LEU A 303 -1.51 -22.47 -5.51
CA LEU A 303 -0.39 -21.68 -5.00
C LEU A 303 0.08 -22.18 -3.63
N ASP A 304 -0.86 -22.58 -2.76
CA ASP A 304 -0.54 -23.09 -1.41
C ASP A 304 0.15 -24.47 -1.49
N LEU A 305 -0.24 -25.30 -2.48
CA LEU A 305 0.39 -26.59 -2.75
C LEU A 305 1.88 -26.45 -3.14
N MET A 306 2.32 -25.29 -3.65
CA MET A 306 3.74 -25.05 -3.98
C MET A 306 4.63 -25.14 -2.73
N PHE A 307 4.15 -24.70 -1.57
CA PHE A 307 4.88 -24.73 -0.30
C PHE A 307 5.00 -26.15 0.27
N SER A 308 4.08 -27.02 -0.10
CA SER A 308 4.05 -28.42 0.34
C SER A 308 4.76 -29.37 -0.63
N ASN A 309 4.98 -28.94 -1.88
CA ASN A 309 5.56 -29.74 -2.97
C ASN A 309 6.82 -29.09 -3.56
N TRP A 310 7.81 -28.86 -2.70
CA TRP A 310 9.11 -28.26 -3.03
C TRP A 310 10.27 -29.16 -2.54
N GLY A 311 11.32 -29.28 -3.34
CA GLY A 311 12.53 -30.05 -3.03
C GLY A 311 12.82 -31.19 -4.01
N THR A 312 14.01 -31.78 -3.92
CA THR A 312 14.57 -32.72 -4.92
C THR A 312 13.73 -33.97 -5.20
N HIS A 313 12.75 -34.31 -4.36
CA HIS A 313 11.95 -35.55 -4.46
C HIS A 313 10.43 -35.30 -4.42
N ALA A 314 9.98 -34.04 -4.41
CA ALA A 314 8.56 -33.70 -4.51
C ALA A 314 8.17 -33.51 -5.99
N PRO A 315 7.01 -34.02 -6.44
CA PRO A 315 6.54 -33.73 -7.79
C PRO A 315 6.28 -32.23 -7.93
N SER A 316 6.96 -31.59 -8.88
CA SER A 316 6.77 -30.16 -9.14
C SER A 316 5.31 -29.89 -9.52
N VAL A 317 4.70 -28.94 -8.83
CA VAL A 317 3.38 -28.39 -9.17
C VAL A 317 3.48 -27.27 -10.20
N ILE A 318 4.68 -26.79 -10.52
CA ILE A 318 4.91 -25.74 -11.52
C ILE A 318 5.41 -26.37 -12.83
N ASN A 319 4.90 -25.87 -13.96
CA ASN A 319 5.28 -26.28 -15.30
C ASN A 319 5.11 -27.79 -15.55
N ARG A 320 4.13 -28.44 -14.93
CA ARG A 320 3.98 -29.91 -14.95
C ARG A 320 3.92 -30.49 -16.36
N ASP A 321 3.22 -29.78 -17.25
CA ASP A 321 3.00 -30.23 -18.62
C ASP A 321 4.03 -29.64 -19.62
N GLU A 322 4.95 -28.79 -19.15
CA GLU A 322 6.00 -28.09 -19.94
C GLU A 322 5.56 -27.59 -21.34
N ARG A 323 4.34 -27.08 -21.46
CA ARG A 323 3.71 -26.82 -22.76
C ARG A 323 4.47 -25.76 -23.56
N PRO A 324 5.03 -26.11 -24.74
CA PRO A 324 5.73 -25.14 -25.58
C PRO A 324 4.74 -24.18 -26.24
N VAL A 325 5.21 -22.96 -26.52
CA VAL A 325 4.54 -22.00 -27.39
C VAL A 325 5.03 -22.23 -28.81
N SER A 326 4.17 -22.79 -29.66
CA SER A 326 4.48 -23.03 -31.06
C SER A 326 4.25 -21.78 -31.91
N GLY A 327 5.21 -21.45 -32.78
CA GLY A 327 5.12 -20.29 -33.67
C GLY A 327 5.55 -18.99 -32.99
N ASP A 328 4.95 -17.87 -33.41
CA ASP A 328 5.28 -16.54 -32.90
C ASP A 328 4.73 -16.32 -31.47
N PRO A 329 5.56 -15.99 -30.47
CA PRO A 329 5.12 -15.76 -29.08
C PRO A 329 4.05 -14.68 -28.94
N PHE A 330 4.07 -13.67 -29.80
CA PHE A 330 3.13 -12.55 -29.71
C PHE A 330 1.76 -12.89 -30.31
N THR A 331 1.72 -13.77 -31.32
CA THR A 331 0.49 -14.44 -31.76
C THR A 331 -0.11 -15.26 -30.63
N HIS A 332 0.72 -15.98 -29.87
CA HIS A 332 0.25 -16.71 -28.69
C HIS A 332 -0.33 -15.78 -27.61
N LEU A 333 0.38 -14.70 -27.26
CA LEU A 333 -0.12 -13.71 -26.30
C LEU A 333 -1.45 -13.08 -26.72
N ARG A 334 -1.60 -12.76 -28.02
CA ARG A 334 -2.88 -12.27 -28.59
C ARG A 334 -4.00 -13.27 -28.36
N ASP A 335 -3.78 -14.54 -28.71
CA ASP A 335 -4.81 -15.56 -28.63
C ASP A 335 -5.15 -15.92 -27.18
N ALA A 336 -4.15 -15.93 -26.29
CA ALA A 336 -4.32 -16.13 -24.86
C ALA A 336 -5.10 -14.96 -24.21
N ALA A 337 -4.75 -13.70 -24.54
CA ALA A 337 -5.49 -12.52 -24.08
C ALA A 337 -6.95 -12.52 -24.57
N ARG A 338 -7.19 -12.95 -25.82
CA ARG A 338 -8.55 -13.14 -26.35
C ARG A 338 -9.33 -14.22 -25.61
N ALA A 339 -8.71 -15.37 -25.36
CA ALA A 339 -9.33 -16.48 -24.65
C ALA A 339 -9.66 -16.09 -23.20
N ARG A 340 -8.74 -15.40 -22.53
CA ARG A 340 -8.94 -14.84 -21.19
C ARG A 340 -10.10 -13.85 -21.16
N MET A 341 -10.14 -12.90 -22.10
CA MET A 341 -11.24 -11.92 -22.19
C MET A 341 -12.61 -12.58 -22.32
N LYS A 342 -12.67 -13.65 -23.10
CA LYS A 342 -13.88 -14.45 -23.23
C LYS A 342 -14.22 -15.19 -21.93
N ALA A 343 -13.27 -15.89 -21.32
CA ALA A 343 -13.49 -16.67 -20.10
C ALA A 343 -13.95 -15.78 -18.92
N ASP A 344 -13.30 -14.64 -18.75
CA ASP A 344 -13.62 -13.67 -17.69
C ASP A 344 -15.00 -13.05 -17.92
N ALA A 345 -15.37 -12.75 -19.17
CA ALA A 345 -16.70 -12.26 -19.51
C ALA A 345 -17.79 -13.32 -19.31
N GLU A 346 -17.51 -14.59 -19.63
CA GLU A 346 -18.43 -15.71 -19.40
C GLU A 346 -18.63 -15.97 -17.90
N PHE A 347 -17.59 -15.79 -17.09
CA PHE A 347 -17.65 -15.93 -15.64
C PHE A 347 -18.37 -14.75 -14.98
N ALA A 348 -18.09 -13.52 -15.40
CA ALA A 348 -18.64 -12.32 -14.77
C ALA A 348 -20.05 -11.96 -15.23
N LEU A 349 -20.47 -12.38 -16.43
CA LEU A 349 -21.75 -11.99 -17.03
C LEU A 349 -22.70 -13.17 -17.17
N TYR A 350 -23.93 -12.97 -16.71
CA TYR A 350 -25.01 -13.94 -16.79
C TYR A 350 -26.10 -13.48 -17.75
N SER A 351 -26.67 -14.44 -18.48
CA SER A 351 -27.92 -14.24 -19.20
C SER A 351 -29.11 -14.37 -18.25
N ASN A 352 -30.21 -13.75 -18.64
CA ASN A 352 -31.53 -13.87 -18.02
C ASN A 352 -31.97 -15.33 -17.79
N SER A 353 -31.57 -16.26 -18.68
CA SER A 353 -31.92 -17.68 -18.56
C SER A 353 -31.03 -18.46 -17.59
N GLU A 354 -29.79 -18.01 -17.38
CA GLU A 354 -28.82 -18.60 -16.43
C GLU A 354 -29.16 -18.20 -14.99
N LEU A 355 -29.57 -16.93 -14.77
CA LEU A 355 -30.04 -16.44 -13.46
C LEU A 355 -31.27 -17.22 -12.94
N ARG A 356 -32.09 -17.77 -13.83
CA ARG A 356 -33.29 -18.55 -13.49
C ARG A 356 -33.01 -20.02 -13.18
N LYS A 357 -31.85 -20.55 -13.58
CA LYS A 357 -31.54 -22.00 -13.54
C LYS A 357 -30.69 -22.43 -12.35
N GLN A 358 -30.13 -21.53 -11.55
CA GLN A 358 -29.30 -21.90 -10.40
C GLN A 358 -29.54 -20.99 -9.17
N MET A 359 -29.81 -21.63 -8.02
CA MET A 359 -29.88 -20.98 -6.71
C MET A 359 -28.48 -20.90 -6.10
N TRP A 360 -27.83 -19.73 -6.18
CA TRP A 360 -26.51 -19.50 -5.57
C TRP A 360 -26.62 -18.54 -4.38
N ILE A 361 -26.80 -19.09 -3.17
CA ILE A 361 -26.65 -18.34 -1.90
C ILE A 361 -25.19 -18.40 -1.39
N GLY A 362 -24.40 -19.38 -1.82
CA GLY A 362 -23.02 -19.57 -1.32
C GLY A 362 -21.96 -18.63 -1.89
N TYR A 363 -22.16 -18.03 -3.07
CA TYR A 363 -21.11 -17.24 -3.73
C TYR A 363 -21.08 -15.78 -3.29
N LEU A 364 -22.20 -15.24 -2.78
CA LEU A 364 -22.29 -13.83 -2.37
C LEU A 364 -21.42 -13.49 -1.14
N GLN A 365 -21.17 -14.44 -0.24
CA GLN A 365 -20.28 -14.24 0.91
C GLN A 365 -18.79 -14.33 0.55
N ALA A 366 -18.43 -15.11 -0.48
CA ALA A 366 -17.05 -15.23 -0.95
C ALA A 366 -16.64 -14.11 -1.94
N PHE A 367 -17.58 -13.63 -2.77
CA PHE A 367 -17.31 -12.59 -3.77
C PHE A 367 -17.25 -11.17 -3.18
N GLY A 368 -17.93 -10.94 -2.05
CA GLY A 368 -17.96 -9.63 -1.37
C GLY A 368 -16.61 -9.18 -0.77
N GLN A 369 -15.67 -10.11 -0.54
CA GLN A 369 -14.34 -9.79 -0.02
C GLN A 369 -13.30 -9.49 -1.12
N THR A 370 -13.68 -9.53 -2.40
CA THR A 370 -12.77 -9.46 -3.55
C THR A 370 -13.16 -8.39 -4.58
N PHE A 371 -13.36 -7.13 -4.16
CA PHE A 371 -13.50 -6.01 -5.11
C PHE A 371 -12.26 -5.84 -6.03
N GLY A 372 -11.09 -6.35 -5.63
CA GLY A 372 -9.88 -6.37 -6.47
C GLY A 372 -10.01 -7.19 -7.76
N ALA A 373 -10.87 -8.21 -7.79
CA ALA A 373 -11.07 -9.07 -8.96
C ALA A 373 -11.92 -8.40 -10.07
N LEU A 374 -12.57 -7.25 -9.80
CA LEU A 374 -13.30 -6.49 -10.84
C LEU A 374 -12.42 -5.44 -11.54
N ALA A 375 -11.20 -5.19 -11.05
CA ALA A 375 -10.21 -4.38 -11.77
C ALA A 375 -9.69 -5.11 -13.02
N THR A 376 -9.70 -6.44 -13.02
CA THR A 376 -9.26 -7.29 -14.15
C THR A 376 -10.28 -7.37 -15.30
N LEU A 377 -11.53 -6.93 -15.09
CA LEU A 377 -12.57 -6.84 -16.12
C LEU A 377 -12.56 -5.51 -16.89
N ASP A 378 -11.77 -4.54 -16.45
CA ASP A 378 -11.54 -3.27 -17.15
C ASP A 378 -10.47 -3.52 -18.22
N TRP A 379 -10.89 -4.21 -19.30
CA TRP A 379 -10.02 -4.69 -20.37
C TRP A 379 -9.10 -3.63 -21.00
N PRO A 380 -9.49 -2.35 -21.14
CA PRO A 380 -8.53 -1.31 -21.53
C PRO A 380 -7.29 -1.27 -20.63
N ILE A 381 -7.44 -1.49 -19.31
CA ILE A 381 -6.33 -1.56 -18.33
C ILE A 381 -5.53 -2.85 -18.50
N ALA A 382 -6.21 -3.99 -18.66
CA ALA A 382 -5.53 -5.28 -18.91
C ALA A 382 -4.73 -5.29 -20.22
N LEU A 383 -5.21 -4.61 -21.27
CA LEU A 383 -4.46 -4.40 -22.52
C LEU A 383 -3.29 -3.42 -22.34
N ALA A 384 -3.40 -2.46 -21.41
CA ALA A 384 -2.28 -1.59 -21.02
C ALA A 384 -1.13 -2.40 -20.44
N ALA A 385 -1.41 -3.39 -19.59
CA ALA A 385 -0.39 -4.27 -19.01
C ALA A 385 0.39 -5.06 -20.07
N VAL A 386 -0.25 -5.43 -21.19
CA VAL A 386 0.42 -6.15 -22.29
C VAL A 386 1.14 -5.22 -23.28
N GLY A 387 0.71 -3.96 -23.40
CA GLY A 387 1.24 -2.98 -24.36
C GLY A 387 2.13 -1.86 -23.80
N ALA A 388 2.15 -1.64 -22.49
CA ALA A 388 2.91 -0.57 -21.84
C ALA A 388 4.18 -1.12 -21.18
N GLY A 389 5.32 -0.64 -21.67
CA GLY A 389 6.57 -0.78 -20.97
C GLY A 389 6.80 0.37 -19.99
N LEU A 390 7.15 0.07 -18.74
CA LEU A 390 7.37 1.01 -17.63
C LEU A 390 8.83 1.42 -17.30
N ALA A 391 9.32 2.55 -17.83
CA ALA A 391 10.25 3.40 -17.05
C ALA A 391 9.77 4.85 -16.89
N ASP A 392 8.89 5.38 -17.75
CA ASP A 392 8.46 6.79 -17.67
C ASP A 392 6.95 6.99 -17.39
N VAL A 393 6.23 5.98 -16.89
CA VAL A 393 4.76 5.98 -16.88
C VAL A 393 4.10 5.72 -15.51
N GLY A 394 4.70 6.19 -14.41
CA GLY A 394 4.05 6.07 -13.09
C GLY A 394 2.68 6.77 -13.00
N LEU A 395 2.51 7.91 -13.68
CA LEU A 395 1.26 8.69 -13.67
C LEU A 395 0.16 8.09 -14.57
N ASN A 396 0.50 7.59 -15.76
CA ASN A 396 -0.54 7.10 -16.67
C ASN A 396 -1.01 5.68 -16.32
N ILE A 397 -0.20 4.87 -15.62
CA ILE A 397 -0.66 3.58 -15.08
C ILE A 397 -1.51 3.77 -13.82
N ASP A 398 -1.11 4.67 -12.91
CA ASP A 398 -1.97 5.05 -11.79
C ASP A 398 -3.30 5.64 -12.30
N GLN A 399 -3.26 6.47 -13.34
CA GLN A 399 -4.48 6.98 -13.99
C GLN A 399 -5.26 5.87 -14.72
N ALA A 400 -4.59 4.88 -15.33
CA ALA A 400 -5.24 3.72 -15.95
C ALA A 400 -5.96 2.86 -14.91
N ILE A 401 -5.35 2.60 -13.76
CA ILE A 401 -5.85 1.73 -12.69
C ILE A 401 -6.84 2.45 -11.77
N HIS A 402 -6.51 3.65 -11.32
CA HIS A 402 -7.23 4.44 -10.31
C HIS A 402 -7.97 5.65 -10.87
N GLY A 403 -7.98 5.88 -12.19
CA GLY A 403 -8.67 7.01 -12.80
C GLY A 403 -10.13 7.10 -12.34
N HIS A 404 -10.54 8.29 -11.93
CA HIS A 404 -11.89 8.53 -11.38
C HIS A 404 -12.98 8.42 -12.45
N THR A 405 -12.62 8.64 -13.73
CA THR A 405 -13.51 8.48 -14.87
C THR A 405 -12.95 7.48 -15.89
N THR A 406 -13.84 6.87 -16.67
CA THR A 406 -13.46 6.05 -17.83
C THR A 406 -12.51 6.79 -18.79
N ALA A 407 -12.72 8.10 -18.97
CA ALA A 407 -11.89 8.92 -19.84
C ALA A 407 -10.46 9.08 -19.30
N ASP A 408 -10.33 9.29 -17.99
CA ASP A 408 -9.03 9.34 -17.31
C ASP A 408 -8.29 8.01 -17.48
N ARG A 409 -8.98 6.89 -17.26
CA ARG A 409 -8.38 5.56 -17.41
C ARG A 409 -7.90 5.31 -18.83
N LYS A 410 -8.74 5.60 -19.83
CA LYS A 410 -8.35 5.48 -21.25
C LYS A 410 -7.17 6.37 -21.61
N SER A 411 -7.11 7.61 -21.09
CA SER A 411 -5.96 8.50 -21.25
C SER A 411 -4.71 7.91 -20.61
N GLY A 412 -4.86 7.30 -19.43
CA GLY A 412 -3.81 6.57 -18.72
C GLY A 412 -3.23 5.43 -19.56
N VAL A 413 -4.10 4.56 -20.08
CA VAL A 413 -3.72 3.43 -20.95
C VAL A 413 -2.99 3.92 -22.21
N ILE A 414 -3.51 4.95 -22.87
CA ILE A 414 -2.88 5.54 -24.06
C ILE A 414 -1.50 6.09 -23.71
N GLY A 415 -1.39 6.88 -22.63
CA GLY A 415 -0.11 7.43 -22.19
C GLY A 415 0.94 6.36 -21.88
N ALA A 416 0.52 5.22 -21.33
CA ALA A 416 1.40 4.11 -20.99
C ALA A 416 2.00 3.42 -22.22
N ILE A 417 1.17 3.11 -23.22
CA ILE A 417 1.63 2.48 -24.46
C ILE A 417 2.49 3.45 -25.27
N LEU A 418 2.12 4.74 -25.33
CA LEU A 418 2.89 5.76 -26.05
C LEU A 418 4.29 5.96 -25.43
N GLY A 419 4.42 5.90 -24.10
CA GLY A 419 5.72 5.96 -23.43
C GLY A 419 6.64 4.80 -23.83
N GLY A 420 6.11 3.57 -23.88
CA GLY A 420 6.88 2.40 -24.35
C GLY A 420 7.32 2.50 -25.81
N ILE A 421 6.46 3.05 -26.68
CA ILE A 421 6.82 3.36 -28.09
C ILE A 421 7.97 4.38 -28.12
N ASP A 422 7.94 5.41 -27.29
CA ASP A 422 8.98 6.45 -27.28
C ASP A 422 10.33 5.90 -26.83
N VAL A 423 10.35 5.05 -25.80
CA VAL A 423 11.55 4.33 -25.34
C VAL A 423 12.15 3.50 -26.47
N LEU A 424 11.32 2.72 -27.16
CA LEU A 424 11.74 1.82 -28.24
C LEU A 424 12.47 2.59 -29.36
N PHE A 425 11.90 3.70 -29.81
CA PHE A 425 12.46 4.50 -30.91
C PHE A 425 13.63 5.38 -30.47
N ASN A 426 13.60 5.92 -29.25
CA ASN A 426 14.74 6.67 -28.69
C ASN A 426 15.95 5.76 -28.49
N ALA A 427 15.74 4.50 -28.13
CA ALA A 427 16.81 3.53 -28.00
C ALA A 427 17.46 3.16 -29.34
N ALA A 428 16.65 2.95 -30.37
CA ALA A 428 17.14 2.72 -31.73
C ALA A 428 17.93 3.90 -32.29
N LEU A 429 17.53 5.14 -31.96
CA LEU A 429 18.27 6.35 -32.35
C LEU A 429 19.63 6.43 -31.64
N LEU A 430 19.68 6.14 -30.34
CA LEU A 430 20.93 6.13 -29.57
C LEU A 430 21.91 5.04 -30.04
N ALA A 431 21.40 3.85 -30.41
CA ALA A 431 22.23 2.77 -30.97
C ALA A 431 22.85 3.16 -32.33
N GLN A 432 22.16 3.97 -33.15
CA GLN A 432 22.70 4.48 -34.42
C GLN A 432 23.75 5.57 -34.24
N VAL A 433 23.68 6.36 -33.17
CA VAL A 433 24.65 7.43 -32.87
C VAL A 433 25.92 6.87 -32.19
N ALA A 434 25.79 5.77 -31.43
CA ALA A 434 26.90 5.14 -30.71
C ALA A 434 27.85 4.28 -31.57
N MET A 435 27.60 4.16 -32.88
CA MET A 435 28.53 3.51 -33.81
C MET A 435 29.14 4.55 -34.76
N PRO A 436 30.21 5.22 -34.31
CA PRO A 436 31.54 4.79 -34.76
C PRO A 436 32.61 4.98 -33.67
N GLU A 437 32.69 4.10 -32.67
CA GLU A 437 33.86 4.07 -31.77
C GLU A 437 34.17 2.69 -31.16
N ILE A 438 33.45 1.64 -31.58
CA ILE A 438 33.66 0.26 -31.09
C ILE A 438 34.62 -0.53 -32.01
N ALA A 439 35.12 0.07 -33.10
CA ALA A 439 36.09 -0.58 -33.99
C ALA A 439 37.56 -0.36 -33.60
N ASP A 440 37.90 0.67 -32.79
CA ASP A 440 39.29 1.08 -32.54
C ASP A 440 39.83 0.74 -31.13
N ILE A 441 39.02 0.15 -30.25
CA ILE A 441 39.48 -0.21 -28.88
C ILE A 441 39.88 -1.70 -28.76
N ALA A 442 39.73 -2.49 -29.84
CA ALA A 442 40.06 -3.91 -29.85
C ALA A 442 41.45 -4.26 -30.42
N SER A 443 42.29 -3.27 -30.75
CA SER A 443 43.58 -3.49 -31.44
C SER A 443 44.85 -3.05 -30.70
N GLU A 444 44.77 -2.55 -29.45
CA GLU A 444 45.96 -2.17 -28.68
C GLU A 444 45.95 -2.76 -27.27
N SER A 445 46.16 -4.07 -27.14
CA SER A 445 46.71 -4.65 -25.92
C SER A 445 47.36 -6.02 -26.16
N GLU A 446 48.42 -6.05 -26.95
CA GLU A 446 49.46 -7.07 -26.84
C GLU A 446 50.84 -6.39 -26.86
N SER A 447 51.67 -6.74 -25.86
CA SER A 447 53.14 -6.49 -25.74
C SER A 447 53.53 -5.65 -24.51
N THR A 448 53.99 -6.30 -23.44
CA THR A 448 55.42 -6.30 -23.01
C THR A 448 55.62 -6.97 -21.65
N ALA A 449 56.85 -7.47 -21.45
CA ALA A 449 57.27 -8.43 -20.45
C ALA A 449 57.90 -7.83 -19.17
N ALA A 450 57.79 -8.61 -18.08
CA ALA A 450 58.72 -8.90 -16.95
C ALA A 450 59.49 -7.80 -16.16
N ALA A 451 59.17 -7.76 -14.84
CA ALA A 451 60.00 -7.66 -13.60
C ALA A 451 60.75 -6.34 -13.24
N PRO A 452 61.09 -6.05 -11.94
CA PRO A 452 61.13 -6.93 -10.74
C PRO A 452 60.54 -6.35 -9.40
N ASP A 453 60.64 -7.18 -8.36
CA ASP A 453 60.15 -7.11 -6.97
C ASP A 453 60.51 -5.87 -6.13
N LEU A 454 59.60 -5.51 -5.20
CA LEU A 454 59.93 -4.91 -3.90
C LEU A 454 58.92 -5.36 -2.82
N GLU A 455 59.42 -6.06 -1.80
CA GLU A 455 58.74 -6.50 -0.57
C GLU A 455 58.42 -5.33 0.37
N ILE A 456 57.24 -5.34 1.02
CA ILE A 456 57.06 -4.86 2.40
C ILE A 456 56.04 -5.79 3.12
N GLU A 457 56.48 -6.36 4.24
CA GLU A 457 55.76 -7.30 5.13
C GLU A 457 54.55 -6.69 5.87
N ALA A 458 53.56 -7.55 6.18
CA ALA A 458 52.56 -7.33 7.23
C ALA A 458 52.50 -8.55 8.18
N PRO A 459 52.31 -8.36 9.51
CA PRO A 459 52.59 -9.39 10.50
C PRO A 459 51.40 -10.32 10.82
N GLY A 460 51.71 -11.63 10.82
CA GLY A 460 51.30 -12.68 11.77
C GLY A 460 49.87 -12.76 12.30
N ALA A 461 49.10 -13.71 11.78
CA ALA A 461 47.92 -14.28 12.44
C ALA A 461 48.30 -15.47 13.36
N PRO A 462 47.75 -15.59 14.58
CA PRO A 462 47.85 -16.82 15.38
C PRO A 462 46.68 -17.78 15.10
N SER A 463 47.00 -19.07 15.02
CA SER A 463 46.07 -20.20 14.84
C SER A 463 45.19 -20.46 16.08
N PRO A 464 43.91 -20.87 15.94
CA PRO A 464 43.09 -21.29 17.07
C PRO A 464 43.26 -22.78 17.39
N THR A 465 43.55 -23.05 18.66
CA THR A 465 43.60 -24.38 19.28
C THR A 465 42.20 -24.95 19.51
N GLN A 466 42.10 -26.27 19.37
CA GLN A 466 40.92 -27.11 19.58
C GLN A 466 40.27 -26.94 20.97
N LEU A 467 38.95 -26.79 20.98
CA LEU A 467 38.07 -27.26 22.06
C LEU A 467 36.78 -27.80 21.41
N GLN A 468 36.59 -29.12 21.46
CA GLN A 468 35.31 -29.78 21.17
C GLN A 468 34.36 -29.60 22.36
N PRO A 469 33.08 -29.25 22.13
CA PRO A 469 31.99 -29.63 23.00
C PRO A 469 31.17 -30.76 22.36
N ALA A 470 30.72 -31.66 23.22
CA ALA A 470 30.05 -32.91 22.89
C ALA A 470 28.73 -32.74 22.11
N ILE A 471 28.48 -33.71 21.22
CA ILE A 471 27.23 -33.92 20.50
C ILE A 471 26.18 -34.46 21.48
N PRO A 472 25.01 -33.80 21.69
CA PRO A 472 23.83 -34.48 22.21
C PRO A 472 23.14 -35.23 21.05
N ASN A 473 22.76 -36.49 21.30
CA ASN A 473 22.03 -37.33 20.37
C ASN A 473 20.68 -36.71 19.94
N PRO A 474 20.20 -36.98 18.71
CA PRO A 474 18.91 -36.51 18.23
C PRO A 474 17.79 -37.41 18.75
N THR A 475 17.13 -37.00 19.83
CA THR A 475 15.80 -37.48 20.20
C THR A 475 15.12 -36.46 21.10
N ASP A 476 14.92 -35.24 20.60
CA ASP A 476 14.02 -34.29 21.25
C ASP A 476 12.72 -34.23 20.44
N THR A 477 11.72 -34.94 20.95
CA THR A 477 10.29 -34.84 20.63
C THR A 477 9.69 -33.47 20.99
N GLY A 478 10.47 -32.55 21.57
CA GLY A 478 10.02 -31.26 22.08
C GLY A 478 9.71 -30.17 21.04
N GLU A 479 10.30 -30.19 19.84
CA GLU A 479 10.04 -29.16 18.81
C GLU A 479 8.71 -29.35 18.07
N LEU A 480 8.16 -30.58 18.03
CA LEU A 480 6.86 -30.86 17.40
C LEU A 480 5.66 -30.51 18.29
N ALA A 481 5.79 -30.63 19.62
CA ALA A 481 4.73 -30.29 20.57
C ALA A 481 4.31 -28.81 20.47
N GLY A 482 5.25 -27.91 20.15
CA GLY A 482 4.99 -26.47 19.98
C GLY A 482 4.26 -26.10 18.68
N LEU A 483 4.27 -26.95 17.66
CA LEU A 483 3.58 -26.72 16.38
C LEU A 483 2.10 -27.13 16.43
N LEU A 484 1.74 -28.09 17.28
CA LEU A 484 0.39 -28.62 17.40
C LEU A 484 -0.45 -27.91 18.48
N THR A 485 0.19 -27.23 19.43
CA THR A 485 -0.48 -26.53 20.56
C THR A 485 -1.64 -25.60 20.16
N PRO A 486 -1.57 -24.84 19.04
CA PRO A 486 -2.68 -23.98 18.62
C PRO A 486 -3.92 -24.73 18.10
N PHE A 487 -3.81 -26.04 17.82
CA PHE A 487 -4.84 -26.86 17.17
C PHE A 487 -5.49 -27.89 18.09
N GLU A 488 -5.10 -27.92 19.36
CA GLU A 488 -5.62 -28.85 20.36
C GLU A 488 -7.12 -28.59 20.57
N THR A 489 -7.92 -29.66 20.50
CA THR A 489 -9.33 -29.60 20.91
C THR A 489 -9.48 -30.09 22.35
N ASN A 490 -10.35 -29.45 23.13
CA ASN A 490 -10.69 -29.87 24.49
C ASN A 490 -11.70 -31.05 24.51
N GLU A 491 -11.77 -31.84 23.44
CA GLU A 491 -12.76 -32.91 23.32
C GLU A 491 -12.23 -34.24 23.86
N VAL A 492 -13.06 -34.91 24.67
CA VAL A 492 -12.74 -36.22 25.24
C VAL A 492 -13.13 -37.30 24.23
N LEU A 493 -12.13 -37.89 23.58
CA LEU A 493 -12.36 -38.87 22.50
C LEU A 493 -13.03 -40.17 22.97
N ASP A 494 -12.98 -40.48 24.27
CA ASP A 494 -13.60 -41.67 24.88
C ASP A 494 -15.13 -41.63 24.88
N ASP A 495 -15.73 -40.44 24.69
CA ASP A 495 -17.18 -40.25 24.63
C ASP A 495 -17.77 -40.52 23.23
N TYR A 496 -16.92 -40.75 22.22
CA TYR A 496 -17.33 -41.02 20.83
C TYR A 496 -17.38 -42.51 20.48
N PRO A 497 -18.20 -42.93 19.50
CA PRO A 497 -18.19 -44.29 18.98
C PRO A 497 -16.79 -44.71 18.51
N GLN A 498 -16.42 -45.97 18.79
CA GLN A 498 -15.11 -46.52 18.41
C GLN A 498 -14.85 -46.32 16.90
N PRO A 499 -13.68 -45.74 16.53
CA PRO A 499 -13.39 -45.41 15.15
C PRO A 499 -13.14 -46.68 14.33
N PRO A 500 -13.31 -46.63 13.00
CA PRO A 500 -13.01 -47.76 12.12
C PRO A 500 -11.55 -48.23 12.26
N THR A 501 -11.31 -49.54 12.23
CA THR A 501 -9.96 -50.12 12.35
C THR A 501 -9.27 -50.38 11.01
N SER A 502 -9.97 -50.14 9.89
CA SER A 502 -9.48 -50.36 8.53
C SER A 502 -10.10 -49.38 7.53
N GLY A 503 -9.44 -49.21 6.38
CA GLY A 503 -9.85 -48.25 5.34
C GLY A 503 -9.37 -46.81 5.60
N ARG A 504 -9.81 -45.87 4.76
CA ARG A 504 -9.38 -44.45 4.79
C ARG A 504 -9.73 -43.69 6.09
N MET A 505 -10.71 -44.19 6.84
CA MET A 505 -11.17 -43.64 8.13
C MET A 505 -10.51 -44.33 9.32
N ARG A 506 -9.44 -45.09 9.10
CA ARG A 506 -8.77 -45.85 10.15
C ARG A 506 -8.31 -44.91 11.28
N ASN A 507 -8.79 -45.15 12.50
CA ASN A 507 -8.50 -44.34 13.68
C ASN A 507 -8.90 -42.84 13.53
N VAL A 508 -9.96 -42.56 12.76
CA VAL A 508 -10.59 -41.23 12.63
C VAL A 508 -11.96 -41.27 13.30
N TYR A 509 -12.17 -40.40 14.28
CA TYR A 509 -13.43 -40.25 15.01
C TYR A 509 -14.36 -39.29 14.25
N GLN A 510 -15.66 -39.59 14.24
CA GLN A 510 -16.69 -38.75 13.62
C GLN A 510 -17.61 -38.20 14.71
N THR A 511 -17.81 -36.89 14.72
CA THR A 511 -18.82 -36.25 15.57
C THR A 511 -20.17 -36.17 14.83
N GLY A 512 -21.27 -35.95 15.56
CA GLY A 512 -22.62 -35.82 14.97
C GLY A 512 -22.85 -34.59 14.07
N HIS A 513 -21.83 -33.73 13.87
CA HIS A 513 -21.90 -32.47 13.11
C HIS A 513 -20.99 -32.45 11.86
N ASP A 514 -20.69 -33.60 11.24
CA ASP A 514 -19.82 -33.74 10.05
C ASP A 514 -18.33 -33.34 10.26
N THR A 515 -17.87 -33.19 11.51
CA THR A 515 -16.44 -32.96 11.81
C THR A 515 -15.71 -34.27 12.10
N THR A 516 -14.47 -34.37 11.61
CA THR A 516 -13.59 -35.53 11.79
C THR A 516 -12.41 -35.19 12.69
N LEU A 517 -12.08 -36.09 13.62
CA LEU A 517 -11.04 -35.93 14.63
C LEU A 517 -10.04 -37.10 14.58
N ILE A 518 -8.78 -36.85 14.94
CA ILE A 518 -7.77 -37.90 15.21
C ILE A 518 -7.16 -37.69 16.59
N SER A 519 -6.57 -38.75 17.14
CA SER A 519 -5.78 -38.70 18.37
C SER A 519 -4.30 -38.75 18.04
N ILE A 520 -3.53 -37.80 18.58
CA ILE A 520 -2.06 -37.81 18.59
C ILE A 520 -1.63 -37.61 20.04
N GLU A 521 -0.88 -38.56 20.60
CA GLU A 521 -0.41 -38.54 22.00
C GLU A 521 -1.53 -38.34 23.05
N GLY A 522 -2.76 -38.77 22.74
CA GLY A 522 -3.92 -38.65 23.63
C GLY A 522 -4.68 -37.31 23.54
N ILE A 523 -4.27 -36.41 22.65
CA ILE A 523 -4.94 -35.13 22.39
C ILE A 523 -5.73 -35.21 21.07
N GLY A 524 -6.95 -34.67 21.08
CA GLY A 524 -7.83 -34.60 19.91
C GLY A 524 -7.45 -33.45 18.98
N TYR A 525 -7.41 -33.73 17.67
CA TYR A 525 -7.16 -32.74 16.63
C TYR A 525 -8.21 -32.85 15.53
N GLN A 526 -8.78 -31.73 15.11
CA GLN A 526 -9.70 -31.70 13.97
C GLN A 526 -8.90 -31.90 12.68
N VAL A 527 -9.38 -32.80 11.82
CA VAL A 527 -8.73 -33.14 10.57
C VAL A 527 -9.68 -33.10 9.39
N ARG A 528 -9.11 -32.98 8.19
CA ARG A 528 -9.80 -33.11 6.91
C ARG A 528 -9.01 -34.02 5.97
N TYR A 529 -9.72 -34.79 5.16
CA TYR A 529 -9.10 -35.63 4.14
C TYR A 529 -8.85 -34.85 2.84
N VAL A 530 -7.66 -35.00 2.26
CA VAL A 530 -7.26 -34.41 0.98
C VAL A 530 -7.16 -35.52 -0.07
N ASN A 531 -8.08 -35.52 -1.04
CA ASN A 531 -8.24 -36.62 -2.00
C ASN A 531 -7.07 -36.72 -2.99
N GLU A 532 -6.49 -35.58 -3.39
CA GLU A 532 -5.41 -35.46 -4.38
C GLU A 532 -4.06 -35.92 -3.83
N LEU A 533 -3.88 -35.84 -2.51
CA LEU A 533 -2.68 -36.28 -1.78
C LEU A 533 -2.87 -37.61 -1.06
N ASN A 534 -4.08 -38.19 -1.11
CA ASN A 534 -4.48 -39.40 -0.39
C ASN A 534 -4.05 -39.39 1.09
N SER A 535 -4.19 -38.23 1.76
CA SER A 535 -3.67 -37.99 3.12
C SER A 535 -4.60 -37.10 3.94
N TRP A 536 -4.43 -37.15 5.26
CA TRP A 536 -5.19 -36.34 6.23
C TRP A 536 -4.35 -35.13 6.67
N VAL A 537 -5.03 -34.02 6.97
CA VAL A 537 -4.40 -32.78 7.47
C VAL A 537 -5.14 -32.29 8.71
N ILE A 538 -4.40 -31.83 9.73
CA ILE A 538 -4.94 -31.11 10.89
C ILE A 538 -5.32 -29.69 10.47
N VAL A 539 -6.48 -29.23 10.91
CA VAL A 539 -7.06 -27.91 10.60
C VAL A 539 -7.33 -27.10 11.87
N ASP A 540 -7.38 -25.78 11.75
CA ASP A 540 -7.77 -24.88 12.85
C ASP A 540 -9.25 -25.07 13.23
N PRO A 541 -9.59 -25.39 14.50
CA PRO A 541 -10.98 -25.58 14.92
C PRO A 541 -11.84 -24.32 14.82
N GLN A 542 -11.26 -23.12 14.96
CA GLN A 542 -11.97 -21.84 14.85
C GLN A 542 -12.13 -21.39 13.39
N ASN A 543 -11.32 -21.95 12.49
CA ASN A 543 -11.43 -21.73 11.07
C ASN A 543 -11.10 -23.02 10.29
N PRO A 544 -12.03 -24.01 10.24
CA PRO A 544 -11.77 -25.33 9.65
C PRO A 544 -11.47 -25.31 8.14
N PHE A 545 -11.72 -24.16 7.52
CA PHE A 545 -11.48 -23.88 6.11
C PHE A 545 -10.32 -22.89 5.89
N SER A 546 -9.52 -22.60 6.93
CA SER A 546 -8.37 -21.69 6.87
C SER A 546 -7.31 -22.15 5.86
N PHE A 547 -6.83 -21.19 5.06
CA PHE A 547 -5.79 -21.40 4.04
C PHE A 547 -4.36 -21.40 4.60
N HIS A 548 -4.17 -20.91 5.83
CA HIS A 548 -2.91 -21.01 6.58
C HIS A 548 -3.16 -21.84 7.84
N ARG A 549 -2.10 -22.43 8.42
CA ARG A 549 -2.13 -23.25 9.64
C ARG A 549 -2.71 -24.66 9.46
N ASN A 550 -2.25 -25.43 8.46
CA ASN A 550 -2.60 -26.85 8.31
C ASN A 550 -1.36 -27.72 8.51
N VAL A 551 -1.49 -28.86 9.20
CA VAL A 551 -0.36 -29.79 9.46
C VAL A 551 -0.67 -31.16 8.85
N PRO A 552 0.10 -31.64 7.85
CA PRO A 552 -0.13 -32.95 7.26
C PRO A 552 0.23 -34.07 8.24
N VAL A 553 -0.60 -35.10 8.26
CA VAL A 553 -0.49 -36.25 9.17
C VAL A 553 -0.58 -37.57 8.40
N ARG A 554 0.08 -38.60 8.93
CA ARG A 554 0.06 -39.96 8.38
C ARG A 554 -0.01 -40.99 9.50
N LEU A 555 -0.42 -42.22 9.16
CA LEU A 555 -0.32 -43.35 10.07
C LEU A 555 1.11 -43.92 10.05
N ASN A 556 1.70 -44.11 11.21
CA ASN A 556 3.00 -44.77 11.38
C ASN A 556 2.85 -46.30 11.31
N ASN A 557 3.97 -47.03 11.40
CA ASN A 557 3.98 -48.50 11.33
C ASN A 557 3.26 -49.19 12.50
N ALA A 558 3.03 -48.49 13.62
CA ALA A 558 2.24 -48.96 14.74
C ALA A 558 0.72 -48.69 14.56
N GLY A 559 0.33 -47.95 13.53
CA GLY A 559 -1.06 -47.57 13.27
C GLY A 559 -1.53 -46.35 14.05
N GLU A 560 -0.61 -45.52 14.53
CA GLU A 560 -0.88 -44.26 15.24
C GLU A 560 -0.65 -43.07 14.31
N TRP A 561 -1.42 -41.99 14.49
CA TRP A 561 -1.26 -40.77 13.70
C TRP A 561 -0.03 -39.98 14.15
N GLU A 562 0.82 -39.61 13.20
CA GLU A 562 1.96 -38.73 13.42
C GLU A 562 1.99 -37.58 12.40
N PRO A 563 2.41 -36.37 12.81
CA PRO A 563 2.69 -35.27 11.90
C PRO A 563 3.93 -35.57 11.03
N VAL A 564 3.89 -35.13 9.77
CA VAL A 564 5.02 -35.31 8.84
C VAL A 564 6.05 -34.21 9.06
N SER A 565 7.19 -34.53 9.71
CA SER A 565 8.29 -33.58 9.93
C SER A 565 9.10 -33.32 8.65
N GLN A 566 9.25 -32.06 8.24
CA GLN A 566 10.18 -31.65 7.18
C GLN A 566 11.56 -31.34 7.78
N GLY A 567 12.54 -32.22 7.56
CA GLY A 567 13.94 -31.96 7.90
C GLY A 567 14.82 -31.85 6.65
N LEU A 568 15.61 -30.77 6.54
CA LEU A 568 16.67 -30.62 5.55
C LEU A 568 17.73 -31.72 5.73
N ARG A 569 17.71 -32.74 4.87
CA ARG A 569 18.81 -33.68 4.69
C ARG A 569 19.27 -33.64 3.23
N GLY A 570 20.35 -32.89 3.00
CA GLY A 570 20.99 -32.79 1.69
C GLY A 570 22.09 -31.73 1.67
N GLY A 571 23.18 -31.97 2.40
CA GLY A 571 24.39 -31.15 2.32
C GLY A 571 25.21 -31.51 1.07
N GLY A 572 25.63 -30.49 0.31
CA GLY A 572 26.55 -30.67 -0.81
C GLY A 572 26.92 -29.37 -1.55
N GLY A 573 28.02 -28.74 -1.15
CA GLY A 573 28.99 -28.17 -2.11
C GLY A 573 28.89 -26.72 -2.59
N ALA A 574 27.76 -26.01 -2.46
CA ALA A 574 27.64 -24.62 -2.98
C ALA A 574 27.71 -23.52 -1.90
N LEU A 575 28.09 -23.87 -0.67
CA LEU A 575 28.12 -22.92 0.47
C LEU A 575 29.45 -22.20 0.69
N ARG A 576 30.50 -22.46 -0.14
CA ARG A 576 31.81 -21.82 0.06
C ARG A 576 32.10 -20.58 -0.79
N THR A 577 31.24 -20.22 -1.73
CA THR A 577 31.40 -19.00 -2.56
C THR A 577 30.26 -18.00 -2.46
N LEU A 578 29.25 -18.26 -1.63
CA LEU A 578 28.20 -17.28 -1.27
C LEU A 578 28.21 -16.88 0.22
N SER A 579 29.19 -17.35 1.00
CA SER A 579 29.42 -16.88 2.38
C SER A 579 30.20 -15.55 2.46
N ALA A 580 30.21 -14.76 1.39
CA ALA A 580 30.77 -13.41 1.37
C ALA A 580 29.75 -12.42 0.76
N ARG A 581 28.54 -12.40 1.31
CA ARG A 581 27.63 -11.23 1.39
C ARG A 581 26.37 -11.55 2.20
N THR A 582 26.52 -12.30 3.28
CA THR A 582 25.71 -12.06 4.47
C THR A 582 26.34 -10.87 5.19
N ASP A 583 26.00 -9.65 4.78
CA ASP A 583 25.94 -8.58 5.77
C ASP A 583 24.80 -8.99 6.71
N SER A 584 25.19 -9.73 7.76
CA SER A 584 24.37 -9.94 8.92
C SER A 584 23.74 -8.60 9.28
N VAL A 585 22.41 -8.56 9.36
CA VAL A 585 21.74 -7.57 10.19
C VAL A 585 22.43 -7.70 11.54
N GLY A 586 23.27 -6.72 11.88
CA GLY A 586 23.78 -6.62 13.24
C GLY A 586 22.58 -6.68 14.16
N PRO A 587 22.68 -7.33 15.34
CA PRO A 587 21.57 -7.42 16.27
C PRO A 587 20.96 -6.03 16.40
N THR A 588 19.64 -5.92 16.19
CA THR A 588 18.90 -4.70 16.52
C THR A 588 19.21 -4.46 18.00
N LEU A 589 20.16 -3.57 18.29
CA LEU A 589 20.50 -3.20 19.65
C LEU A 589 19.20 -2.68 20.23
N ALA A 590 18.66 -3.42 21.22
CA ALA A 590 17.51 -2.98 21.96
C ALA A 590 17.78 -1.54 22.39
N ALA A 591 16.87 -0.64 22.00
CA ALA A 591 16.97 0.77 22.33
C ALA A 591 17.32 0.93 23.82
N LEU A 592 18.48 1.52 24.13
CA LEU A 592 18.82 1.82 25.51
C LEU A 592 17.74 2.77 26.06
N PRO A 593 17.08 2.42 27.18
CA PRO A 593 16.09 3.29 27.77
C PRO A 593 16.75 4.61 28.19
N SER A 594 16.14 5.72 27.77
CA SER A 594 16.57 7.06 28.18
C SER A 594 16.27 7.27 29.66
N PRO A 595 17.08 8.05 30.40
CA PRO A 595 16.77 8.40 31.79
C PRO A 595 15.46 9.21 31.94
N TYR A 596 14.85 9.64 30.83
CA TYR A 596 13.59 10.37 30.79
C TYR A 596 12.39 9.52 30.33
N ASP A 597 12.64 8.27 29.89
CA ASP A 597 11.58 7.33 29.53
C ASP A 597 10.79 6.91 30.77
N LEU A 598 9.46 6.83 30.65
CA LEU A 598 8.65 6.25 31.71
C LEU A 598 9.02 4.78 31.96
N PRO A 599 9.21 4.38 33.24
CA PRO A 599 9.31 2.98 33.62
C PRO A 599 8.17 2.14 33.04
N GLN A 600 8.45 0.90 32.68
CA GLN A 600 7.50 0.03 31.98
C GLN A 600 6.14 -0.09 32.70
N ALA A 601 6.15 -0.14 34.04
CA ALA A 601 4.96 -0.22 34.87
C ALA A 601 4.02 1.00 34.74
N LEU A 602 4.53 2.17 34.30
CA LEU A 602 3.77 3.41 34.22
C LEU A 602 3.24 3.73 32.81
N ARG A 603 3.71 3.00 31.79
CA ARG A 603 3.40 3.27 30.37
C ARG A 603 1.93 3.03 30.03
N GLU A 604 1.42 1.81 30.21
CA GLU A 604 0.02 1.47 29.90
C GLU A 604 -1.00 2.28 30.73
N PRO A 605 -0.81 2.50 32.05
CA PRO A 605 -1.72 3.33 32.83
C PRO A 605 -1.83 4.80 32.38
N LEU A 606 -0.77 5.34 31.76
CA LEU A 606 -0.71 6.72 31.29
C LEU A 606 -0.95 6.88 29.78
N ARG A 607 -0.86 5.79 29.00
CA ARG A 607 -1.02 5.77 27.53
C ARG A 607 -2.24 6.56 27.07
N ALA A 608 -3.43 6.17 27.54
CA ALA A 608 -4.68 6.82 27.14
C ALA A 608 -4.74 8.32 27.52
N ARG A 609 -4.01 8.75 28.55
CA ARG A 609 -3.92 10.18 28.92
C ARG A 609 -2.96 10.93 28.01
N VAL A 610 -1.83 10.33 27.63
CA VAL A 610 -0.82 10.95 26.78
C VAL A 610 -1.21 10.93 25.29
N GLU A 611 -1.96 9.94 24.82
CA GLU A 611 -2.47 9.91 23.45
C GLU A 611 -3.72 10.80 23.28
N ASN A 612 -4.43 11.15 24.36
CA ASN A 612 -5.59 12.04 24.31
C ASN A 612 -5.19 13.51 24.01
N PRO A 613 -5.87 14.24 23.11
CA PRO A 613 -5.51 15.63 22.78
C PRO A 613 -5.58 16.61 23.96
N SER A 614 -6.33 16.29 25.02
CA SER A 614 -6.48 17.15 26.21
C SER A 614 -5.20 17.26 27.03
N ASN A 615 -4.76 18.51 27.25
CA ASN A 615 -3.63 18.82 28.13
C ASN A 615 -3.99 18.89 29.61
N ARG A 616 -5.29 18.84 29.95
CA ARG A 616 -5.81 19.04 31.30
C ARG A 616 -5.17 18.15 32.38
N PRO A 617 -4.90 16.84 32.13
CA PRO A 617 -4.25 16.00 33.14
C PRO A 617 -2.82 16.43 33.46
N PHE A 618 -2.16 17.12 32.52
CA PHE A 618 -0.75 17.48 32.62
C PHE A 618 -0.52 18.89 33.14
N GLU A 619 -1.57 19.72 33.21
CA GLU A 619 -1.53 21.04 33.85
C GLU A 619 -1.09 20.87 35.32
N GLY A 620 -0.09 21.63 35.76
CA GLY A 620 0.56 21.46 37.07
C GLY A 620 -0.36 21.66 38.28
N ASN A 621 -1.62 22.04 38.06
CA ASN A 621 -2.67 22.17 39.07
C ASN A 621 -3.54 20.91 39.19
N TYR A 622 -3.25 19.84 38.44
CA TYR A 622 -3.98 18.58 38.49
C TYR A 622 -3.67 17.84 39.80
N VAL A 623 -4.59 17.92 40.77
CA VAL A 623 -4.56 17.10 41.97
C VAL A 623 -5.33 15.82 41.70
N SER A 624 -4.62 14.71 41.53
CA SER A 624 -5.28 13.40 41.48
C SER A 624 -5.83 13.06 42.86
N LEU A 625 -7.11 12.73 42.93
CA LEU A 625 -7.77 12.24 44.16
C LEU A 625 -7.46 10.77 44.43
N LYS A 626 -6.73 10.09 43.54
CA LYS A 626 -6.31 8.70 43.71
C LYS A 626 -4.95 8.66 44.43
N PRO A 627 -4.82 7.89 45.54
CA PRO A 627 -3.51 7.60 46.11
C PRO A 627 -2.61 6.92 45.07
N ASN A 628 -1.35 7.34 44.97
CA ASN A 628 -0.34 6.77 44.07
C ASN A 628 -0.72 6.79 42.57
N ASP A 629 -1.31 7.89 42.08
CA ASP A 629 -1.55 8.05 40.65
C ASP A 629 -0.22 8.12 39.86
N PRO A 630 -0.02 7.27 38.83
CA PRO A 630 1.17 7.27 37.97
C PRO A 630 1.56 8.65 37.40
N ILE A 631 0.62 9.58 37.32
CA ILE A 631 0.88 10.94 36.81
C ILE A 631 1.84 11.75 37.69
N GLN A 632 2.00 11.39 38.98
CA GLN A 632 2.96 12.06 39.86
C GLN A 632 4.41 11.75 39.46
N ASP A 633 4.70 10.50 39.10
CA ASP A 633 6.01 10.08 38.61
C ASP A 633 6.34 10.73 37.26
N PHE A 634 5.32 10.87 36.40
CA PHE A 634 5.44 11.65 35.17
C PHE A 634 5.88 13.09 35.45
N PHE A 635 5.27 13.78 36.42
CA PHE A 635 5.66 15.16 36.78
C PHE A 635 7.07 15.26 37.38
N ALA A 636 7.51 14.25 38.14
CA ALA A 636 8.87 14.20 38.65
C ALA A 636 9.90 14.10 37.51
N MET A 637 9.66 13.19 36.54
CA MET A 637 10.57 13.04 35.40
C MET A 637 10.53 14.23 34.44
N ARG A 638 9.36 14.81 34.20
CA ARG A 638 9.25 16.04 33.40
C ARG A 638 10.04 17.20 34.00
N ARG A 639 10.02 17.35 35.33
CA ARG A 639 10.85 18.37 36.03
C ARG A 639 12.33 18.09 35.87
N ARG A 640 12.75 16.82 35.92
CA ARG A 640 14.14 16.42 35.66
C ARG A 640 14.56 16.76 34.23
N LEU A 641 13.78 16.35 33.23
CA LEU A 641 14.05 16.67 31.82
C LEU A 641 14.14 18.20 31.60
N ALA A 642 13.23 18.97 32.19
CA ALA A 642 13.27 20.44 32.11
C ALA A 642 14.53 21.03 32.73
N SER A 643 14.92 20.57 33.92
CA SER A 643 16.16 21.00 34.59
C SER A 643 17.41 20.68 33.77
N ASP A 644 17.49 19.47 33.21
CA ASP A 644 18.64 19.05 32.41
C ASP A 644 18.69 19.80 31.08
N THR A 645 17.52 20.07 30.48
CA THR A 645 17.37 20.91 29.28
C THR A 645 17.86 22.35 29.56
N ASP A 646 17.49 22.92 30.71
CA ASP A 646 17.96 24.25 31.11
C ASP A 646 19.48 24.30 31.26
N ALA A 647 20.06 23.29 31.93
CA ALA A 647 21.50 23.16 32.09
C ALA A 647 22.22 23.00 30.74
N PHE A 648 21.66 22.21 29.81
CA PHE A 648 22.18 22.00 28.47
C PHE A 648 22.22 23.32 27.68
N TYR A 649 21.09 24.01 27.52
CA TYR A 649 21.06 25.26 26.74
C TYR A 649 21.86 26.40 27.36
N ALA A 650 22.10 26.38 28.67
CA ALA A 650 22.99 27.35 29.31
C ALA A 650 24.47 27.19 28.90
N HIS A 651 24.88 26.01 28.43
CA HIS A 651 26.28 25.68 28.15
C HIS A 651 26.52 25.02 26.79
N VAL A 652 25.48 24.83 25.97
CA VAL A 652 25.60 24.13 24.69
C VAL A 652 26.56 24.88 23.77
N GLN A 653 27.58 24.16 23.30
CA GLN A 653 28.43 24.65 22.22
C GLN A 653 27.93 24.02 20.93
N ILE A 654 27.40 24.87 20.06
CA ILE A 654 26.90 24.44 18.75
C ILE A 654 28.08 24.00 17.88
N PRO A 655 28.08 22.76 17.35
CA PRO A 655 29.11 22.29 16.43
C PRO A 655 29.26 23.19 15.20
N GLU A 656 30.44 23.17 14.58
CA GLU A 656 30.65 23.86 13.31
C GLU A 656 29.71 23.30 12.24
N ARG A 657 29.09 24.19 11.47
CA ARG A 657 28.11 23.83 10.45
C ARG A 657 28.81 23.20 9.25
N PRO A 658 28.29 22.11 8.68
CA PRO A 658 28.86 21.53 7.47
C PRO A 658 28.71 22.53 6.30
N PRO A 659 29.60 22.47 5.28
CA PRO A 659 29.43 23.26 4.07
C PRO A 659 28.07 22.97 3.43
N ILE A 660 27.26 24.01 3.24
CA ILE A 660 25.94 23.86 2.60
C ILE A 660 26.16 23.64 1.10
N PRO A 661 25.74 22.50 0.52
CA PRO A 661 25.95 22.22 -0.89
C PRO A 661 25.10 23.14 -1.78
N VAL A 662 25.64 23.51 -2.94
CA VAL A 662 24.90 24.27 -3.96
C VAL A 662 24.10 23.29 -4.81
N ILE A 663 22.83 23.13 -4.47
CA ILE A 663 21.90 22.26 -5.20
C ILE A 663 21.17 23.11 -6.25
N ALA A 664 21.29 22.74 -7.53
CA ALA A 664 20.58 23.42 -8.60
C ALA A 664 19.05 23.24 -8.43
N PRO A 665 18.21 24.26 -8.70
CA PRO A 665 16.77 24.19 -8.45
C PRO A 665 16.08 22.98 -9.08
N GLU A 666 16.46 22.64 -10.30
CA GLU A 666 15.98 21.51 -11.10
C GLU A 666 16.65 20.17 -10.78
N SER A 667 17.49 20.10 -9.75
CA SER A 667 18.17 18.86 -9.36
C SER A 667 17.17 17.75 -9.04
N THR A 668 17.45 16.55 -9.52
CA THR A 668 16.67 15.37 -9.13
C THR A 668 16.90 15.05 -7.65
N PRO A 669 15.93 14.44 -6.94
CA PRO A 669 16.11 13.98 -5.56
C PRO A 669 17.34 13.10 -5.36
N ARG A 670 17.67 12.23 -6.33
CA ARG A 670 18.88 11.41 -6.32
C ARG A 670 20.16 12.25 -6.25
N ALA A 671 20.27 13.27 -7.11
CA ALA A 671 21.44 14.14 -7.14
C ALA A 671 21.55 15.00 -5.88
N ALA A 672 20.42 15.57 -5.44
CA ALA A 672 20.35 16.39 -4.22
C ALA A 672 20.75 15.58 -2.96
N LEU A 673 20.16 14.39 -2.76
CA LEU A 673 20.50 13.52 -1.63
C LEU A 673 21.97 13.12 -1.63
N LYS A 674 22.55 12.85 -2.81
CA LYS A 674 23.98 12.55 -2.92
C LYS A 674 24.84 13.71 -2.39
N GLN A 675 24.57 14.94 -2.83
CA GLN A 675 25.31 16.13 -2.40
C GLN A 675 25.12 16.44 -0.90
N LEU A 676 23.91 16.26 -0.37
CA LEU A 676 23.61 16.43 1.05
C LEU A 676 24.42 15.47 1.93
N TYR A 677 24.46 14.18 1.56
CA TYR A 677 25.19 13.16 2.33
C TYR A 677 26.70 13.11 2.05
N GLU A 678 27.19 13.80 1.02
CA GLU A 678 28.62 14.12 0.87
C GLU A 678 29.06 15.16 1.91
N SER A 679 28.16 16.05 2.34
CA SER A 679 28.46 17.17 3.24
C SER A 679 28.34 16.81 4.72
N ALA A 680 27.39 15.93 5.09
CA ALA A 680 27.17 15.50 6.47
C ALA A 680 26.60 14.08 6.54
N PRO A 681 26.81 13.35 7.66
CA PRO A 681 26.23 12.02 7.84
C PRO A 681 24.73 12.07 8.13
N GLY A 682 24.20 13.20 8.61
CA GLY A 682 22.78 13.39 8.92
C GLY A 682 22.09 14.41 8.04
N LEU A 683 20.77 14.31 7.96
CA LEU A 683 19.89 15.30 7.33
C LEU A 683 18.66 15.51 8.22
N VAL A 684 18.32 16.75 8.53
CA VAL A 684 17.09 17.08 9.27
C VAL A 684 16.08 17.70 8.32
N ILE A 685 14.94 17.04 8.14
CA ILE A 685 13.84 17.52 7.32
C ILE A 685 12.81 18.22 8.20
N GLY A 686 12.61 19.51 7.95
CA GLY A 686 11.56 20.32 8.56
C GLY A 686 10.27 20.31 7.74
N GLU A 687 9.14 20.03 8.39
CA GLU A 687 7.82 20.04 7.77
C GLU A 687 6.76 20.81 8.58
N SER A 688 5.67 21.20 7.92
CA SER A 688 4.38 21.35 8.62
C SER A 688 3.78 19.95 8.73
N HIS A 689 3.14 19.56 9.83
CA HIS A 689 2.70 18.16 9.97
C HIS A 689 1.60 17.76 8.98
N ASN A 690 0.83 18.73 8.47
CA ASN A 690 -0.12 18.56 7.36
C ASN A 690 0.54 18.58 5.96
N CYS A 691 1.87 18.76 5.88
CA CYS A 691 2.62 18.78 4.63
C CYS A 691 2.65 17.37 4.05
N VAL A 692 2.23 17.26 2.79
CA VAL A 692 2.23 16.01 2.02
C VAL A 692 3.57 15.79 1.33
N ALA A 693 4.20 16.86 0.84
CA ALA A 693 5.45 16.83 0.08
C ALA A 693 6.62 16.19 0.83
N SER A 694 6.73 16.39 2.14
CA SER A 694 7.80 15.80 2.96
C SER A 694 7.67 14.27 3.06
N LYS A 695 6.46 13.77 3.27
CA LYS A 695 6.15 12.34 3.32
C LYS A 695 6.30 11.72 1.93
N GLN A 696 5.80 12.41 0.91
CA GLN A 696 6.02 12.03 -0.49
C GLN A 696 7.52 11.93 -0.82
N PHE A 697 8.30 12.95 -0.49
CA PHE A 697 9.74 12.96 -0.74
C PHE A 697 10.44 11.76 -0.09
N LEU A 698 10.15 11.47 1.18
CA LEU A 698 10.76 10.35 1.89
C LEU A 698 10.30 8.98 1.36
N ILE A 699 9.00 8.80 1.10
CA ILE A 699 8.43 7.55 0.58
C ILE A 699 8.98 7.26 -0.82
N ASP A 700 8.91 8.22 -1.73
CA ASP A 700 9.33 8.05 -3.13
C ASP A 700 10.85 7.85 -3.26
N ASN A 701 11.64 8.35 -2.29
CA ASN A 701 13.11 8.31 -2.33
C ASN A 701 13.74 7.40 -1.27
N MET A 702 12.96 6.54 -0.61
CA MET A 702 13.48 5.65 0.44
C MET A 702 14.61 4.74 -0.08
N GLY A 703 14.46 4.21 -1.30
CA GLY A 703 15.52 3.44 -1.97
C GLY A 703 16.78 4.25 -2.26
N GLN A 704 16.68 5.56 -2.49
CA GLN A 704 17.85 6.44 -2.66
C GLN A 704 18.55 6.71 -1.32
N LEU A 705 17.79 6.85 -0.23
CA LEU A 705 18.35 6.93 1.12
C LEU A 705 19.18 5.68 1.46
N VAL A 706 18.67 4.48 1.13
CA VAL A 706 19.43 3.22 1.25
C VAL A 706 20.72 3.25 0.42
N LYS A 707 20.66 3.73 -0.83
CA LYS A 707 21.87 3.89 -1.68
C LYS A 707 22.87 4.89 -1.10
N GLN A 708 22.39 5.90 -0.37
CA GLN A 708 23.22 6.81 0.41
C GLN A 708 23.65 6.20 1.75
N LYS A 709 23.44 4.90 2.01
CA LYS A 709 23.80 4.20 3.25
C LYS A 709 23.11 4.74 4.50
N VAL A 710 21.95 5.37 4.33
CA VAL A 710 21.09 5.79 5.45
C VAL A 710 20.52 4.55 6.13
N LYS A 711 20.71 4.44 7.45
CA LYS A 711 20.30 3.28 8.24
C LYS A 711 19.15 3.57 9.21
N THR A 712 18.93 4.84 9.55
CA THR A 712 17.96 5.23 10.58
C THR A 712 17.16 6.46 10.15
N LEU A 713 15.85 6.38 10.35
CA LEU A 713 14.88 7.47 10.23
C LEU A 713 14.41 7.85 11.63
N TYR A 714 14.79 9.03 12.11
CA TYR A 714 14.32 9.59 13.37
C TYR A 714 13.00 10.35 13.15
N MET A 715 12.00 10.15 14.01
CA MET A 715 10.67 10.77 13.82
C MET A 715 10.12 11.44 15.08
N GLU A 716 9.73 12.71 14.94
CA GLU A 716 8.88 13.42 15.90
C GLU A 716 7.51 12.73 16.03
N HIS A 717 6.83 12.92 17.16
CA HIS A 717 5.53 12.32 17.52
C HIS A 717 5.56 10.81 17.81
N LEU A 718 6.62 10.08 17.44
CA LEU A 718 6.84 8.74 17.95
C LEU A 718 7.54 8.81 19.31
N LEU A 719 7.01 8.10 20.30
CA LEU A 719 7.47 8.14 21.68
C LEU A 719 8.34 6.90 21.98
N THR A 720 9.54 7.10 22.52
CA THR A 720 10.50 6.04 22.86
C THR A 720 9.94 5.09 23.92
N ASP A 721 9.17 5.61 24.86
CA ASP A 721 8.53 4.85 25.93
C ASP A 721 7.23 4.14 25.50
N LEU A 722 6.46 4.65 24.52
CA LEU A 722 5.21 4.01 24.09
C LEU A 722 5.29 3.21 22.79
N HIS A 723 6.06 3.66 21.80
CA HIS A 723 5.99 3.17 20.41
C HIS A 723 7.23 2.38 19.98
N GLN A 724 8.40 2.61 20.60
CA GLN A 724 9.64 1.99 20.12
C GLN A 724 9.61 0.45 20.15
N ALA A 725 9.08 -0.16 21.21
CA ALA A 725 9.00 -1.63 21.28
C ALA A 725 8.12 -2.22 20.16
N ASP A 726 7.05 -1.51 19.79
CA ASP A 726 6.18 -1.91 18.68
C ASP A 726 6.84 -1.68 17.33
N LEU A 727 7.60 -0.59 17.17
CA LEU A 727 8.42 -0.31 15.98
C LEU A 727 9.50 -1.38 15.78
N ASP A 728 10.19 -1.78 16.86
CA ASP A 728 11.22 -2.82 16.84
C ASP A 728 10.60 -4.20 16.56
N THR A 729 9.39 -4.45 17.08
CA THR A 729 8.62 -5.66 16.77
C THR A 729 8.27 -5.68 15.29
N PHE A 730 7.72 -4.59 14.75
CA PHE A 730 7.40 -4.47 13.33
C PHE A 730 8.64 -4.65 12.44
N ALA A 731 9.79 -4.09 12.85
CA ALA A 731 11.05 -4.23 12.13
C ALA A 731 11.55 -5.68 12.08
N ARG A 732 11.32 -6.44 13.16
CA ARG A 732 11.76 -7.84 13.28
C ARG A 732 10.80 -8.81 12.60
N THR A 733 9.49 -8.59 12.71
CA THR A 733 8.47 -9.55 12.27
C THR A 733 7.86 -9.22 10.91
N GLY A 734 7.99 -7.98 10.44
CA GLY A 734 7.24 -7.48 9.29
C GLY A 734 5.74 -7.25 9.56
N ALA A 735 5.22 -7.64 10.72
CA ALA A 735 3.82 -7.50 11.10
C ALA A 735 3.65 -6.30 12.05
N MET A 736 2.85 -5.31 11.64
CA MET A 736 2.65 -4.09 12.43
C MET A 736 1.73 -4.38 13.63
N PRO A 737 2.15 -4.08 14.88
CA PRO A 737 1.27 -4.21 16.03
C PRO A 737 0.05 -3.28 15.91
N ALA A 738 -1.15 -3.79 16.21
CA ALA A 738 -2.40 -3.04 16.06
C ALA A 738 -2.44 -1.70 16.81
N LYS A 739 -1.78 -1.62 17.99
CA LYS A 739 -1.67 -0.36 18.76
C LYS A 739 -0.86 0.70 18.02
N LEU A 740 0.24 0.30 17.39
CA LEU A 740 1.09 1.20 16.62
C LEU A 740 0.39 1.66 15.33
N GLU A 741 -0.31 0.75 14.64
CA GLU A 741 -1.10 1.09 13.46
C GLU A 741 -2.20 2.10 13.80
N ALA A 742 -3.02 1.83 14.82
CA ALA A 742 -4.07 2.75 15.26
C ALA A 742 -3.52 4.13 15.71
N TYR A 743 -2.35 4.16 16.34
CA TYR A 743 -1.70 5.42 16.71
C TYR A 743 -1.28 6.23 15.48
N LEU A 744 -0.65 5.57 14.49
CA LEU A 744 -0.20 6.22 13.26
C LEU A 744 -1.40 6.74 12.43
N GLU A 745 -2.49 5.96 12.35
CA GLU A 745 -3.75 6.40 11.72
C GLU A 745 -4.36 7.62 12.44
N HIS A 746 -4.34 7.63 13.78
CA HIS A 746 -4.82 8.77 14.55
C HIS A 746 -3.93 10.01 14.36
N LEU A 747 -2.61 9.82 14.24
CA LEU A 747 -1.67 10.90 13.96
C LEU A 747 -1.91 11.50 12.57
N ASP A 748 -2.16 10.65 11.58
CA ASP A 748 -2.52 11.06 10.21
C ASP A 748 -3.82 11.86 10.18
N TRP A 749 -4.87 11.37 10.85
CA TRP A 749 -6.15 12.06 10.97
C TRP A 749 -6.01 13.40 11.72
N GLY A 750 -5.29 13.41 12.84
CA GLY A 750 -5.11 14.59 13.69
C GLY A 750 -4.34 15.73 13.01
N HIS A 751 -3.43 15.39 12.10
CA HIS A 751 -2.66 16.38 11.32
C HIS A 751 -3.26 16.67 9.95
N LEU A 752 -4.38 16.05 9.58
CA LEU A 752 -5.00 16.21 8.26
C LEU A 752 -3.98 15.95 7.15
N THR A 753 -3.23 14.85 7.27
CA THR A 753 -2.30 14.40 6.22
C THR A 753 -3.07 14.03 4.94
N ASP A 754 -2.35 13.56 3.93
CA ASP A 754 -2.91 13.18 2.63
C ASP A 754 -4.24 12.40 2.72
N SER A 755 -5.33 13.01 2.24
CA SER A 755 -6.69 12.45 2.29
C SER A 755 -6.87 11.22 1.41
N THR A 756 -5.92 10.95 0.50
CA THR A 756 -5.90 9.70 -0.29
C THR A 756 -5.30 8.53 0.49
N GLY A 757 -4.70 8.80 1.65
CA GLY A 757 -4.04 7.80 2.49
C GLY A 757 -2.67 7.36 1.97
N ARG A 758 -2.13 7.96 0.90
CA ARG A 758 -0.89 7.52 0.25
C ARG A 758 0.36 8.05 0.94
N TYR A 759 0.45 9.36 1.16
CA TYR A 759 1.62 10.02 1.74
C TYR A 759 1.37 10.41 3.20
N THR A 760 1.33 9.39 4.06
CA THR A 760 0.97 9.46 5.47
C THR A 760 2.14 9.03 6.37
N PHE A 761 2.07 9.32 7.68
CA PHE A 761 3.01 8.81 8.67
C PHE A 761 2.97 7.27 8.74
N LEU A 762 1.78 6.67 8.66
CA LEU A 762 1.63 5.22 8.61
C LEU A 762 2.42 4.61 7.45
N ASN A 763 2.23 5.13 6.24
CA ASN A 763 2.92 4.60 5.06
C ASN A 763 4.40 4.94 5.03
N LEU A 764 4.82 6.06 5.64
CA LEU A 764 6.23 6.37 5.82
C LEU A 764 6.92 5.30 6.68
N VAL A 765 6.30 4.89 7.81
CA VAL A 765 6.82 3.82 8.68
C VAL A 765 6.82 2.47 7.95
N LYS A 766 5.75 2.12 7.22
CA LYS A 766 5.67 0.88 6.41
C LYS A 766 6.77 0.84 5.34
N THR A 767 6.98 1.93 4.61
CA THR A 767 8.00 2.04 3.56
C THR A 767 9.43 2.00 4.12
N ALA A 768 9.69 2.66 5.25
CA ALA A 768 10.99 2.58 5.92
C ALA A 768 11.32 1.13 6.30
N ASN A 769 10.35 0.39 6.85
CA ASN A 769 10.51 -1.03 7.19
C ASN A 769 10.78 -1.90 5.95
N LYS A 770 10.00 -1.71 4.87
CA LYS A 770 10.21 -2.40 3.58
C LYS A 770 11.62 -2.24 3.04
N HIS A 771 12.21 -1.05 3.21
CA HIS A 771 13.57 -0.72 2.79
C HIS A 771 14.65 -1.00 3.85
N ARG A 772 14.29 -1.62 4.98
CA ARG A 772 15.19 -1.92 6.10
C ARG A 772 15.89 -0.69 6.69
N ILE A 773 15.24 0.47 6.65
CA ILE A 773 15.65 1.67 7.39
C ILE A 773 14.95 1.63 8.74
N ARG A 774 15.73 1.58 9.82
CA ARG A 774 15.18 1.50 11.19
C ARG A 774 14.50 2.81 11.55
N VAL A 775 13.26 2.75 12.01
CA VAL A 775 12.55 3.93 12.55
C VAL A 775 12.85 4.05 14.04
N ARG A 776 13.27 5.24 14.48
CA ARG A 776 13.57 5.54 15.88
C ARG A 776 12.77 6.76 16.34
N ALA A 777 12.03 6.59 17.44
CA ALA A 777 11.34 7.67 18.12
C ALA A 777 12.33 8.70 18.69
N ILE A 778 12.04 9.99 18.56
CA ILE A 778 12.81 11.09 19.16
C ILE A 778 11.96 12.00 20.06
N ASP A 779 10.81 11.51 20.49
CA ASP A 779 10.06 12.04 21.61
C ASP A 779 9.92 10.98 22.71
N CYS A 780 9.54 11.41 23.91
CA CYS A 780 9.00 10.57 24.98
C CYS A 780 7.79 11.26 25.58
N MET A 781 7.03 10.56 26.44
CA MET A 781 5.84 11.15 27.06
C MET A 781 6.16 12.48 27.76
N THR A 782 7.34 12.60 28.41
CA THR A 782 7.74 13.80 29.17
C THR A 782 8.21 14.97 28.30
N SER A 783 8.83 14.73 27.14
CA SER A 783 9.16 15.78 26.16
C SER A 783 7.92 16.25 25.39
N TYR A 784 6.95 15.36 25.20
CA TYR A 784 5.74 15.61 24.42
C TYR A 784 4.69 16.41 25.22
N ARG A 785 4.38 16.00 26.46
CA ARG A 785 3.34 16.60 27.32
C ARG A 785 3.91 17.65 28.29
N HIS A 786 4.11 18.86 27.80
CA HIS A 786 4.74 19.97 28.51
C HIS A 786 3.78 20.94 29.23
N ALA A 787 2.47 20.79 29.05
CA ALA A 787 1.47 21.69 29.63
C ALA A 787 1.66 21.85 31.16
N GLY A 788 1.51 23.07 31.68
CA GLY A 788 1.71 23.37 33.10
C GLY A 788 3.15 23.70 33.51
N LEU A 789 4.13 23.63 32.60
CA LEU A 789 5.44 24.26 32.81
C LEU A 789 5.37 25.77 32.52
N PRO A 790 6.13 26.63 33.22
CA PRO A 790 6.23 28.04 32.89
C PRO A 790 6.82 28.24 31.49
N ASP A 791 6.06 28.87 30.59
CA ASP A 791 6.48 29.04 29.19
C ASP A 791 6.15 30.46 28.66
N PRO A 792 6.74 31.53 29.26
CA PRO A 792 6.46 32.90 28.85
C PRO A 792 6.82 33.17 27.39
N ASP A 793 7.88 32.53 26.90
CA ASP A 793 8.41 32.71 25.55
C ASP A 793 7.90 31.68 24.54
N ARG A 794 7.01 30.76 24.94
CA ARG A 794 6.50 29.64 24.13
C ARG A 794 7.62 28.82 23.47
N THR A 795 8.66 28.50 24.24
CA THR A 795 9.84 27.76 23.81
C THR A 795 10.04 26.44 24.55
N VAL A 796 9.28 26.16 25.62
CA VAL A 796 9.49 24.97 26.44
C VAL A 796 9.44 23.68 25.62
N ARG A 797 8.42 23.49 24.78
CA ARG A 797 8.32 22.31 23.90
C ARG A 797 9.53 22.17 22.97
N LEU A 798 9.99 23.29 22.39
CA LEU A 798 11.15 23.30 21.50
C LEU A 798 12.40 22.81 22.23
N ARG A 799 12.66 23.39 23.41
CA ARG A 799 13.84 23.09 24.21
C ARG A 799 13.84 21.64 24.68
N LEU A 800 12.71 21.17 25.24
CA LEU A 800 12.58 19.80 25.76
C LEU A 800 12.75 18.75 24.65
N MET A 801 12.07 18.93 23.51
CA MET A 801 12.13 17.99 22.38
C MET A 801 13.52 17.96 21.78
N ASN A 802 14.09 19.12 21.42
CA ASN A 802 15.38 19.19 20.74
C ASN A 802 16.50 18.60 21.61
N TYR A 803 16.49 18.88 22.92
CA TYR A 803 17.43 18.27 23.86
C TYR A 803 17.21 16.75 23.97
N PHE A 804 15.97 16.29 24.10
CA PHE A 804 15.69 14.86 24.17
C PHE A 804 16.10 14.14 22.87
N ALA A 805 15.75 14.66 21.70
CA ALA A 805 16.16 14.15 20.41
C ALA A 805 17.69 14.06 20.30
N HIS A 806 18.42 15.08 20.75
CA HIS A 806 19.88 15.06 20.83
C HIS A 806 20.40 13.90 21.69
N THR A 807 19.82 13.68 22.87
CA THR A 807 20.23 12.55 23.73
C THR A 807 19.97 11.20 23.07
N VAL A 808 18.85 11.05 22.35
CA VAL A 808 18.50 9.81 21.66
C VAL A 808 19.40 9.58 20.45
N ILE A 809 19.60 10.58 19.59
CA ILE A 809 20.45 10.48 18.39
C ILE A 809 21.88 10.15 18.79
N ASN A 810 22.45 10.85 19.77
CA ASN A 810 23.82 10.57 20.24
C ASN A 810 23.97 9.16 20.81
N ALA A 811 23.06 8.73 21.69
CA ALA A 811 23.12 7.39 22.27
C ALA A 811 22.98 6.31 21.19
N ASP A 812 22.10 6.52 20.22
CA ASP A 812 21.83 5.59 19.14
C ASP A 812 22.96 5.52 18.11
N GLN A 813 23.56 6.66 17.74
CA GLN A 813 24.74 6.71 16.88
C GLN A 813 25.96 6.09 17.57
N ALA A 814 26.16 6.34 18.87
CA ALA A 814 27.22 5.70 19.64
C ALA A 814 27.05 4.17 19.71
N ALA A 815 25.83 3.69 19.95
CA ALA A 815 25.54 2.27 20.04
C ALA A 815 25.67 1.54 18.69
N SER A 816 25.30 2.19 17.58
CA SER A 816 25.33 1.59 16.24
C SER A 816 26.70 1.67 15.53
N GLY A 817 27.72 2.26 16.17
CA GLY A 817 29.03 2.48 15.57
C GLY A 817 29.03 3.62 14.52
N GLY A 818 28.04 4.50 14.59
CA GLY A 818 27.80 5.57 13.62
C GLY A 818 27.13 5.09 12.32
N GLY A 819 26.48 6.02 11.63
CA GLY A 819 25.86 5.75 10.33
C GLY A 819 25.21 6.99 9.76
N ARG A 820 24.79 6.91 8.49
CA ARG A 820 23.99 7.99 7.91
C ARG A 820 22.55 7.88 8.38
N TRP A 821 21.91 9.01 8.63
CA TRP A 821 20.56 9.08 9.18
C TRP A 821 19.79 10.27 8.61
N VAL A 822 18.47 10.18 8.67
CA VAL A 822 17.56 11.30 8.37
C VAL A 822 16.59 11.48 9.53
N ALA A 823 16.22 12.71 9.86
CA ALA A 823 15.18 13.02 10.83
C ALA A 823 14.02 13.76 10.16
N LEU A 824 12.78 13.40 10.51
CA LEU A 824 11.58 14.14 10.13
C LEU A 824 11.01 14.82 11.37
N VAL A 825 10.99 16.16 11.37
CA VAL A 825 10.54 17.00 12.49
C VAL A 825 9.73 18.18 11.99
N GLY A 826 8.96 18.80 12.88
CA GLY A 826 8.26 20.05 12.62
C GLY A 826 9.23 21.19 12.31
N ASN A 827 8.81 22.15 11.49
CA ASN A 827 9.62 23.29 11.04
C ASN A 827 10.31 24.04 12.19
N ALA A 828 9.66 24.14 13.36
CA ALA A 828 10.19 24.84 14.52
C ALA A 828 11.29 24.05 15.27
N HIS A 829 11.40 22.74 15.02
CA HIS A 829 12.41 21.86 15.61
C HIS A 829 13.63 21.66 14.70
N ALA A 830 13.46 21.83 13.38
CA ALA A 830 14.51 21.55 12.41
C ALA A 830 15.76 22.43 12.57
N ASN A 831 15.56 23.75 12.63
CA ASN A 831 16.60 24.76 12.72
C ASN A 831 16.23 25.82 13.77
N THR A 832 17.13 26.78 13.99
CA THR A 832 17.00 27.81 15.01
C THR A 832 15.66 28.56 14.91
N TYR A 833 14.84 28.45 15.95
CA TYR A 833 13.56 29.12 16.05
C TYR A 833 13.40 29.76 17.42
N ARG A 834 13.01 31.05 17.45
CA ARG A 834 12.89 31.84 18.70
C ARG A 834 14.14 31.76 19.59
N GLN A 835 15.33 31.85 18.97
CA GLN A 835 16.64 31.78 19.63
C GLN A 835 16.98 30.43 20.28
N VAL A 836 16.16 29.40 20.07
CA VAL A 836 16.46 28.02 20.47
C VAL A 836 17.08 27.31 19.28
N ALA A 837 18.27 26.75 19.45
CA ALA A 837 18.93 25.94 18.44
C ALA A 837 18.06 24.72 18.09
N GLY A 838 17.91 24.43 16.80
CA GLY A 838 17.20 23.27 16.27
C GLY A 838 18.07 22.02 16.29
N VAL A 839 17.46 20.89 15.95
CA VAL A 839 18.14 19.60 15.87
C VAL A 839 19.29 19.65 14.84
N ALA A 840 19.11 20.35 13.71
CA ALA A 840 20.17 20.47 12.71
C ALA A 840 21.41 21.19 13.24
N GLU A 841 21.24 22.29 14.00
CA GLU A 841 22.39 22.98 14.60
C GLU A 841 23.04 22.16 15.71
N ILE A 842 22.22 21.56 16.60
CA ILE A 842 22.72 20.77 17.73
C ILE A 842 23.52 19.55 17.25
N GLU A 843 23.07 18.88 16.17
CA GLU A 843 23.76 17.72 15.60
C GLU A 843 24.85 18.08 14.57
N GLY A 844 25.01 19.35 14.22
CA GLY A 844 26.00 19.78 13.21
C GLY A 844 25.72 19.25 11.80
N VAL A 845 24.45 19.26 11.37
CA VAL A 845 24.02 18.72 10.06
C VAL A 845 23.18 19.72 9.26
N VAL A 846 22.93 19.40 7.99
CA VAL A 846 22.10 20.25 7.11
C VAL A 846 20.62 20.08 7.45
N GLY A 847 19.91 21.21 7.53
CA GLY A 847 18.46 21.30 7.63
C GLY A 847 17.83 21.60 6.27
N LEU A 848 16.83 20.81 5.89
CA LEU A 848 16.06 20.95 4.66
C LEU A 848 14.58 21.14 4.99
N ARG A 849 14.01 22.30 4.64
CA ARG A 849 12.59 22.55 4.79
C ARG A 849 11.82 22.11 3.54
N ILE A 850 10.88 21.20 3.69
CA ILE A 850 10.05 20.75 2.56
C ILE A 850 8.66 21.40 2.65
N VAL A 851 8.20 21.96 1.54
CA VAL A 851 6.91 22.67 1.48
C VAL A 851 6.07 22.24 0.28
N ASP A 852 4.76 22.13 0.53
CA ASP A 852 3.75 21.96 -0.50
C ASP A 852 3.59 23.24 -1.32
N VAL A 853 3.62 23.11 -2.64
CA VAL A 853 3.21 24.14 -3.60
C VAL A 853 2.07 23.64 -4.47
N ASN A 854 1.27 24.55 -5.02
CA ASN A 854 0.18 24.17 -5.91
C ASN A 854 0.74 23.65 -7.26
N PRO A 855 0.02 22.75 -7.96
CA PRO A 855 0.38 22.40 -9.33
C PRO A 855 0.49 23.66 -10.21
N GLY A 856 1.64 23.86 -10.84
CA GLY A 856 1.93 25.05 -11.67
C GLY A 856 2.74 26.15 -10.97
N GLU A 857 2.89 26.10 -9.64
CA GLU A 857 3.84 26.95 -8.92
C GLU A 857 5.28 26.43 -9.08
N ALA A 858 6.26 27.30 -8.84
CA ALA A 858 7.68 26.95 -8.94
C ALA A 858 8.07 25.86 -7.93
N THR A 859 8.59 24.75 -8.43
CA THR A 859 9.15 23.63 -7.66
C THR A 859 10.68 23.68 -7.67
N GLY A 860 11.31 22.86 -6.82
CA GLY A 860 12.76 22.68 -6.82
C GLY A 860 13.44 23.18 -5.54
N TYR A 861 14.76 23.06 -5.53
CA TYR A 861 15.63 23.40 -4.40
C TYR A 861 16.06 24.87 -4.42
N ASP A 862 16.14 25.50 -3.26
CA ASP A 862 16.77 26.81 -3.09
C ASP A 862 17.31 27.01 -1.67
N VAL A 863 18.12 28.05 -1.48
CA VAL A 863 18.45 28.54 -0.13
C VAL A 863 17.16 28.99 0.53
N ASP A 864 16.92 28.57 1.76
CA ASP A 864 15.66 28.86 2.41
C ASP A 864 15.54 30.35 2.79
N PRO A 865 14.61 31.13 2.20
CA PRO A 865 14.39 32.52 2.61
C PRO A 865 13.70 32.64 3.99
N GLY A 866 13.20 31.54 4.54
CA GLY A 866 12.33 31.50 5.70
C GLY A 866 10.84 31.66 5.36
N ALA A 867 9.97 31.46 6.34
CA ALA A 867 8.54 31.66 6.26
C ALA A 867 7.96 32.09 7.60
N ASN A 868 7.07 33.08 7.59
CA ASN A 868 6.35 33.50 8.79
C ASN A 868 5.33 32.43 9.20
N VAL A 869 5.39 32.03 10.46
CA VAL A 869 4.39 31.19 11.13
C VAL A 869 3.41 32.11 11.82
N ASN A 870 2.13 31.97 11.49
CA ASN A 870 1.06 32.75 12.10
C ASN A 870 0.35 31.93 13.18
N ASP A 871 -0.18 32.59 14.23
CA ASP A 871 -1.04 31.92 15.20
C ASP A 871 -2.44 31.73 14.61
N ALA A 872 -3.31 31.07 15.37
CA ALA A 872 -4.71 30.91 15.01
C ALA A 872 -5.47 32.25 14.80
N MET A 873 -4.85 33.40 15.09
CA MET A 873 -5.39 34.75 14.87
C MET A 873 -4.70 35.47 13.70
N GLY A 874 -3.90 34.76 12.90
CA GLY A 874 -3.21 35.32 11.74
C GLY A 874 -2.00 36.20 12.09
N ARG A 875 -1.63 36.30 13.37
CA ARG A 875 -0.52 37.16 13.81
C ARG A 875 0.80 36.40 13.65
N PRO A 876 1.87 37.03 13.14
CA PRO A 876 3.17 36.38 13.05
C PRO A 876 3.68 36.05 14.46
N VAL A 877 3.92 34.77 14.69
CA VAL A 877 4.41 34.16 15.95
C VAL A 877 5.91 33.93 15.87
N GLY A 878 6.45 33.86 14.66
CA GLY A 878 7.88 33.74 14.41
C GLY A 878 8.11 33.42 12.94
N SER A 879 9.37 33.31 12.54
CA SER A 879 9.75 32.86 11.21
C SER A 879 10.52 31.55 11.33
N VAL A 880 10.08 30.52 10.60
CA VAL A 880 10.82 29.27 10.45
C VAL A 880 11.74 29.38 9.25
N LYS A 881 12.97 28.86 9.37
CA LYS A 881 13.97 28.88 8.32
C LYS A 881 14.95 27.73 8.53
N SER A 882 15.23 26.98 7.47
CA SER A 882 16.29 25.97 7.40
C SER A 882 17.47 26.47 6.54
N ASP A 883 18.44 25.61 6.22
CA ASP A 883 19.53 25.98 5.31
C ASP A 883 19.06 26.01 3.86
N LEU A 884 18.35 24.95 3.49
CA LEU A 884 17.80 24.71 2.17
C LEU A 884 16.29 24.52 2.26
N ARG A 885 15.61 24.78 1.15
CA ARG A 885 14.19 24.53 0.97
C ARG A 885 13.96 23.73 -0.29
N LEU A 886 13.02 22.79 -0.22
CA LEU A 886 12.48 22.06 -1.38
C LEU A 886 10.99 22.35 -1.51
N ARG A 887 10.58 22.87 -2.67
CA ARG A 887 9.17 23.04 -3.05
C ARG A 887 8.74 21.88 -3.94
N MET A 888 7.69 21.17 -3.55
CA MET A 888 7.12 20.09 -4.36
C MET A 888 5.64 20.32 -4.60
N ALA A 889 5.23 20.10 -5.86
CA ALA A 889 3.83 20.21 -6.25
C ALA A 889 3.06 18.98 -5.78
N VAL A 890 2.01 19.20 -5.00
CA VAL A 890 1.13 18.12 -4.51
C VAL A 890 -0.21 18.21 -5.23
N LYS A 891 -0.63 17.12 -5.89
CA LYS A 891 -1.96 17.02 -6.51
C LYS A 891 -3.01 16.78 -5.41
N GLY A 892 -4.12 17.53 -5.44
CA GLY A 892 -5.20 17.39 -4.46
C GLY A 892 -5.14 18.36 -3.27
N ARG A 893 -4.20 19.32 -3.26
CA ARG A 893 -4.23 20.42 -2.29
C ARG A 893 -5.51 21.23 -2.49
N ARG A 894 -6.54 20.98 -1.67
CA ARG A 894 -7.49 22.05 -1.36
C ARG A 894 -6.63 23.16 -0.76
N ALA A 895 -6.63 24.32 -1.40
CA ALA A 895 -5.99 25.49 -0.84
C ALA A 895 -6.64 25.75 0.53
N HIS A 896 -6.02 25.28 1.61
CA HIS A 896 -6.41 25.64 2.96
C HIS A 896 -5.88 27.04 3.25
N PHE A 897 -6.36 28.00 2.45
CA PHE A 897 -6.57 29.34 2.95
C PHE A 897 -7.71 29.26 3.95
N VAL A 898 -7.48 29.87 5.10
CA VAL A 898 -8.47 30.08 6.14
C VAL A 898 -9.56 31.00 5.58
N GLU A 899 -10.55 30.42 4.92
CA GLU A 899 -11.89 30.98 4.76
C GLU A 899 -12.88 29.86 5.10
N ALA A 900 -13.30 29.83 6.36
CA ALA A 900 -14.24 28.85 6.88
C ALA A 900 -15.67 29.43 6.84
N PRO A 901 -16.53 28.93 5.94
CA PRO A 901 -17.95 28.75 6.26
C PRO A 901 -18.34 27.27 6.42
N ASN A 902 -17.68 26.34 5.70
CA ASN A 902 -18.15 24.95 5.63
C ASN A 902 -17.66 24.05 6.76
N LEU A 903 -16.52 24.36 7.40
CA LEU A 903 -16.00 23.60 8.54
C LEU A 903 -16.88 23.68 9.79
N VAL A 904 -17.77 24.68 9.88
CA VAL A 904 -18.65 24.84 11.05
C VAL A 904 -19.88 23.94 10.96
N HIS A 905 -20.33 23.64 9.73
CA HIS A 905 -21.36 22.63 9.50
C HIS A 905 -20.88 21.25 9.96
N ASP A 906 -19.65 20.89 9.61
CA ASP A 906 -19.05 19.60 9.98
C ASP A 906 -18.70 19.51 11.47
N ARG A 907 -18.40 20.63 12.13
CA ARG A 907 -18.04 20.70 13.56
C ARG A 907 -19.21 20.85 14.52
N LEU A 908 -20.37 21.30 14.04
CA LEU A 908 -21.60 21.40 14.84
C LEU A 908 -22.70 20.56 14.19
N PRO A 909 -22.57 19.24 14.12
CA PRO A 909 -23.53 18.37 13.44
C PRO A 909 -24.90 18.35 14.10
N HIS A 910 -25.01 18.57 15.42
CA HIS A 910 -26.28 18.39 16.14
C HIS A 910 -26.89 19.70 16.64
N SER A 911 -28.22 19.79 16.58
CA SER A 911 -28.98 20.89 17.16
C SER A 911 -28.74 21.01 18.68
N GLY A 912 -28.46 22.22 19.14
CA GLY A 912 -28.07 22.50 20.52
C GLY A 912 -26.56 22.47 20.77
N GLU A 913 -25.74 22.20 19.75
CA GLU A 913 -24.29 22.35 19.83
C GLU A 913 -23.84 23.78 19.54
N PHE A 914 -22.77 24.24 20.21
CA PHE A 914 -22.16 25.54 19.97
C PHE A 914 -20.64 25.49 19.97
N ALA A 915 -20.03 26.45 19.26
CA ALA A 915 -18.61 26.75 19.26
C ALA A 915 -18.42 28.27 19.36
N ILE A 916 -17.30 28.70 19.93
CA ILE A 916 -16.89 30.11 19.89
C ILE A 916 -15.78 30.20 18.85
N MET A 917 -16.00 31.00 17.82
CA MET A 917 -15.09 31.21 16.73
C MET A 917 -14.52 32.62 16.79
N ARG A 918 -13.29 32.79 16.28
CA ARG A 918 -12.72 34.11 16.05
C ARG A 918 -12.62 34.35 14.56
N THR A 919 -13.32 35.36 14.10
CA THR A 919 -13.06 35.98 12.80
C THR A 919 -12.02 37.08 12.99
N SER A 920 -11.43 37.58 11.91
CA SER A 920 -10.30 38.54 11.93
C SER A 920 -10.56 39.80 12.76
N ASP A 921 -11.83 40.17 12.98
CA ASP A 921 -12.20 41.43 13.65
C ASP A 921 -13.06 41.27 14.93
N ALA A 922 -13.59 40.09 15.27
CA ALA A 922 -14.34 39.87 16.52
C ALA A 922 -14.49 38.38 16.92
N ALA A 923 -14.83 38.12 18.20
CA ALA A 923 -15.22 36.78 18.64
C ALA A 923 -16.73 36.59 18.43
N GLU A 924 -17.13 35.44 17.90
CA GLU A 924 -18.51 35.10 17.59
C GLU A 924 -18.89 33.75 18.19
N LEU A 925 -20.09 33.68 18.75
CA LEU A 925 -20.72 32.45 19.19
C LEU A 925 -21.51 31.86 18.03
N VAL A 926 -21.14 30.66 17.59
CA VAL A 926 -21.86 29.92 16.56
C VAL A 926 -22.54 28.72 17.19
N HIS A 927 -23.81 28.49 16.89
CA HIS A 927 -24.53 27.32 17.37
C HIS A 927 -25.54 26.84 16.35
N ARG A 928 -25.85 25.54 16.41
CA ARG A 928 -26.90 24.93 15.61
C ARG A 928 -28.23 25.02 16.34
N SER A 929 -29.16 25.73 15.73
CA SER A 929 -30.53 25.92 16.20
C SER A 929 -31.36 24.64 16.05
N ARG A 930 -32.55 24.61 16.65
CA ARG A 930 -33.48 23.45 16.55
C ARG A 930 -33.98 23.19 15.13
N ASP A 931 -34.03 24.23 14.30
CA ASP A 931 -34.34 24.14 12.87
C ASP A 931 -33.15 23.65 12.02
N GLY A 932 -32.02 23.30 12.65
CA GLY A 932 -30.83 22.80 11.98
C GLY A 932 -29.98 23.90 11.34
N LEU A 933 -30.36 25.18 11.44
CA LEU A 933 -29.58 26.29 10.90
C LEU A 933 -28.46 26.72 11.86
N LEU A 934 -27.34 27.16 11.29
CA LEU A 934 -26.26 27.77 12.05
C LEU A 934 -26.57 29.25 12.27
N HIS A 935 -26.49 29.68 13.53
CA HIS A 935 -26.68 31.07 13.91
C HIS A 935 -25.42 31.62 14.56
N TYR A 936 -25.01 32.79 14.07
CA TYR A 936 -23.82 33.52 14.48
C TYR A 936 -24.24 34.69 15.35
N THR A 937 -23.69 34.75 16.57
CA THR A 937 -24.01 35.79 17.55
C THR A 937 -22.72 36.48 17.97
N PRO A 938 -22.53 37.77 17.65
CA PRO A 938 -21.33 38.49 18.05
C PRO A 938 -21.16 38.54 19.56
N ILE A 939 -19.95 38.24 20.04
CA ILE A 939 -19.55 38.43 21.43
C ILE A 939 -18.95 39.83 21.53
N LYS A 940 -19.69 40.72 22.17
CA LYS A 940 -19.31 42.12 22.36
C LYS A 940 -18.49 42.27 23.63
N GLN A 941 -17.61 43.27 23.63
CA GLN A 941 -16.76 43.59 24.75
C GLN A 941 -17.13 44.97 25.31
N ASP A 942 -17.27 45.05 26.63
CA ASP A 942 -17.58 46.25 27.39
C ASP A 942 -16.53 46.40 28.49
N GLY A 943 -15.52 47.24 28.23
CA GLY A 943 -14.30 47.30 29.03
C GLY A 943 -13.54 45.96 29.03
N THR A 944 -13.38 45.36 30.21
CA THR A 944 -12.73 44.04 30.39
C THR A 944 -13.72 42.87 30.40
N GLN A 945 -15.01 43.12 30.19
CA GLN A 945 -16.07 42.11 30.30
C GLN A 945 -16.71 41.82 28.94
N LEU A 946 -17.13 40.58 28.74
CA LEU A 946 -17.71 40.03 27.51
C LEU A 946 -19.22 39.83 27.67
N TYR A 947 -19.98 40.03 26.60
CA TYR A 947 -21.42 39.73 26.60
C TYR A 947 -21.93 39.40 25.21
N ILE A 948 -23.05 38.67 25.16
CA ILE A 948 -23.81 38.42 23.92
C ILE A 948 -25.15 39.14 23.99
N GLN A 949 -25.71 39.49 22.84
CA GLN A 949 -27.01 40.15 22.76
C GLN A 949 -27.95 39.32 21.90
N ARG A 950 -28.76 38.49 22.57
CA ARG A 950 -29.65 37.51 21.94
C ARG A 950 -30.95 37.33 22.73
N PRO A 951 -32.00 38.12 22.44
CA PRO A 951 -33.21 38.19 23.25
C PRO A 951 -33.89 36.84 23.53
N GLU A 952 -33.72 35.86 22.63
CA GLU A 952 -34.28 34.51 22.74
C GLU A 952 -33.64 33.69 23.88
N TRP A 953 -32.48 34.10 24.39
CA TRP A 953 -31.77 33.47 25.51
C TRP A 953 -31.67 34.40 26.72
N PRO A 954 -32.80 34.69 27.41
CA PRO A 954 -32.87 35.71 28.46
C PRO A 954 -31.97 35.41 29.67
N ALA A 955 -31.59 34.14 29.87
CA ALA A 955 -30.69 33.73 30.95
C ALA A 955 -29.23 34.15 30.75
N VAL A 956 -28.80 34.41 29.50
CA VAL A 956 -27.40 34.73 29.16
C VAL A 956 -27.23 36.02 28.38
N SER A 957 -28.27 36.46 27.67
CA SER A 957 -28.29 37.70 26.88
C SER A 957 -28.14 38.95 27.75
N GLY A 958 -27.26 39.87 27.34
CA GLY A 958 -27.00 41.14 28.02
C GLY A 958 -26.17 41.03 29.30
N ARG A 959 -25.90 39.82 29.81
CA ARG A 959 -25.08 39.61 31.02
C ARG A 959 -23.59 39.74 30.71
N ARG A 960 -22.84 40.30 31.65
CA ARG A 960 -21.40 40.51 31.55
C ARG A 960 -20.63 39.37 32.20
N TYR A 961 -19.64 38.86 31.49
CA TYR A 961 -18.76 37.77 31.92
C TYR A 961 -17.31 38.25 31.88
N ALA A 962 -16.50 37.89 32.88
CA ALA A 962 -15.11 38.34 32.93
C ALA A 962 -14.24 37.59 31.90
N THR A 963 -14.63 36.38 31.50
CA THR A 963 -13.86 35.54 30.58
C THR A 963 -14.76 34.74 29.63
N PHE A 964 -14.20 34.27 28.51
CA PHE A 964 -14.90 33.35 27.61
C PHE A 964 -15.30 32.06 28.32
N THR A 965 -14.48 31.57 29.26
CA THR A 965 -14.78 30.37 30.06
C THR A 965 -16.05 30.53 30.88
N GLU A 966 -16.27 31.69 31.51
CA GLU A 966 -17.51 31.98 32.24
C GLU A 966 -18.72 32.07 31.31
N LEU A 967 -18.57 32.72 30.15
CA LEU A 967 -19.63 32.76 29.13
C LEU A 967 -19.98 31.36 28.62
N THR A 968 -18.98 30.51 28.36
CA THR A 968 -19.17 29.11 27.95
C THR A 968 -19.86 28.29 29.03
N ALA A 969 -19.49 28.46 30.30
CA ALA A 969 -20.15 27.78 31.41
C ALA A 969 -21.62 28.19 31.52
N ALA A 970 -21.93 29.48 31.36
CA ALA A 970 -23.28 29.99 31.36
C ALA A 970 -24.11 29.44 30.18
N LEU A 971 -23.53 29.33 28.99
CA LEU A 971 -24.18 28.72 27.82
C LEU A 971 -24.47 27.22 28.04
N LYS A 972 -23.54 26.48 28.65
CA LYS A 972 -23.78 25.05 29.00
C LYS A 972 -24.91 24.87 30.01
N LEU A 973 -25.03 25.77 30.98
CA LEU A 973 -26.12 25.76 31.95
C LEU A 973 -27.49 26.05 31.33
N THR A 974 -27.53 26.65 30.13
CA THR A 974 -28.78 26.81 29.35
C THR A 974 -29.14 25.59 28.51
N GLY A 975 -28.38 24.49 28.61
CA GLY A 975 -28.64 23.23 27.91
C GLY A 975 -27.91 23.07 26.57
N LEU A 976 -27.00 24.00 26.24
CA LEU A 976 -26.19 23.93 25.02
C LEU A 976 -24.94 23.07 25.25
N ARG A 977 -24.54 22.29 24.23
CA ARG A 977 -23.35 21.42 24.28
C ARG A 977 -22.22 22.06 23.49
N GLN A 978 -21.03 22.15 24.08
CA GLN A 978 -19.89 22.71 23.36
C GLN A 978 -19.26 21.62 22.50
N SER A 979 -19.11 21.87 21.20
CA SER A 979 -18.31 21.02 20.31
C SER A 979 -16.83 21.42 20.41
N ILE A 980 -15.91 20.44 20.39
CA ILE A 980 -14.47 20.61 20.67
C ILE A 980 -13.71 20.94 19.40
#